data_AF-A0A953Z5T8-F1
#
_entry.id   AF-A0A953Z5T8-F1
#
_cell.length_a   1.000
_cell.length_b   1.000
_cell.length_c   1.000
_cell.angle_alpha   90.00
_cell.angle_beta   90.00
_cell.angle_gamma   90.00
#
_symmetry.space_group_name_H-M   'P 1'
#
loop_
_entity.id
_entity.type
_entity.pdbx_description
1 polymer ?
#
loop_
_entity_poly.entity_id
_entity_poly.type
_entity_poly.pdbx_seq_one_letter_code
_entity_poly.pdbx_strand_id
1 'polypeptide(L)'
;VAAATVGAVDLNPDLVATGYANSSEPQATRNRSLGDPRGIVWDSTGTLGWVTGMGSNNVAKITAVGGRLATIEVGAGPTGVALDEARIRVYVLNKFSGSVSTIDAASDAVLAEERFFDPTPLAVKRGRKHLYDTHRTSGLGQASCASCHIDGKKDRLAWDLGNPTGDLKVVHGDNIDYLMSPVVPTNSTTFHPMKGPMTTQTLQDIIGKEPLHWRGDRLGIEEFNGAFTGLLGDDQLLSAREMQEFEDFLASIWFPPNPFRSKTNALRTDVDLSHLNLHHEDPNTGAVTALTTGNAKRGLDLYMPTLGIRQDGLHCVTCHTNDVGIGADYGFDTTTNQWVPMPIGPHGEIHSMLNSADPNTQRPLKIPQVRDMHQKTGFDLLALRNTQGFGYTHDGAVDTISHFLSEIVFNHTPGNEVQDVADLSALMLSYSGSGMPKGDVSDPDVPPGPIGKNSHAGVGFQWTIRSSQLSSEDVLILTEMFAQEAAAPDDIAIVVKQNHPSGQSGWYHAGNFVMQSSVAAYSMPLVDLLNSIGPGKEATFLVVPDGTKVRIGVDRDADGWFDADEVRLGTDPVDPFSVPPGGLACTQSIPAAPTAAAATAIGPYTVNVTWVDASANETGFAIERAWSDSPQWELVGDVPAGVTAFVDDSVSSATGYLYRVRSFNCAGHSSRTTTPATTTPALGSVTSVHIHAIELNMYEIASGTGAYGTFQIVDDQGRNVAGVQVDIAVTGPTVGALTSTTNDQGQALFVMPETTVPNPSWTFSIVAVGAGDPTVFHDAGSDNETSESVP
;
A
#
# COMPACT_ATOMS: atom_id res chain seq x y z
N VAL A 1 17.86 40.42 16.05
CA VAL A 1 18.79 39.65 15.21
C VAL A 1 18.35 39.86 13.77
N ALA A 2 19.13 40.53 12.93
CA ALA A 2 18.80 40.61 11.51
C ALA A 2 18.67 39.17 10.99
N ALA A 3 17.54 38.83 10.36
CA ALA A 3 17.35 37.50 9.80
C ALA A 3 18.47 37.27 8.79
N ALA A 4 19.41 36.38 9.11
CA ALA A 4 20.36 35.89 8.12
C ALA A 4 19.52 35.33 6.97
N THR A 5 19.78 35.78 5.75
CA THR A 5 19.11 35.26 4.56
C THR A 5 19.48 33.79 4.45
N VAL A 6 18.52 32.90 4.73
CA VAL A 6 18.68 31.47 4.52
C VAL A 6 18.55 31.23 3.02
N GLY A 7 19.65 30.80 2.38
CA GLY A 7 19.63 30.36 0.99
C GLY A 7 19.23 28.88 0.90
N ALA A 8 18.40 28.53 -0.07
CA ALA A 8 18.16 27.13 -0.43
C ALA A 8 19.32 26.62 -1.29
N VAL A 9 19.76 25.40 -1.02
CA VAL A 9 20.77 24.69 -1.84
C VAL A 9 20.16 23.39 -2.29
N ASP A 10 20.26 23.15 -3.60
CA ASP A 10 19.83 21.90 -4.20
C ASP A 10 20.86 20.80 -3.93
N LEU A 11 20.40 19.66 -3.42
CA LEU A 11 21.25 18.51 -3.14
C LEU A 11 21.52 17.66 -4.40
N ASN A 12 20.98 18.05 -5.56
CA ASN A 12 21.16 17.41 -6.87
C ASN A 12 21.84 18.37 -7.88
N PRO A 13 23.12 18.75 -7.67
CA PRO A 13 23.83 19.70 -8.53
C PRO A 13 23.91 19.27 -10.00
N ASP A 14 23.83 17.97 -10.27
CA ASP A 14 23.83 17.42 -11.63
C ASP A 14 22.57 17.79 -12.42
N LEU A 15 21.42 17.91 -11.76
CA LEU A 15 20.16 18.33 -12.37
C LEU A 15 20.09 19.87 -12.48
N VAL A 16 20.66 20.58 -11.49
CA VAL A 16 20.81 22.04 -11.55
C VAL A 16 21.64 22.46 -12.77
N ALA A 17 22.68 21.68 -13.11
CA ALA A 17 23.51 21.93 -14.29
C ALA A 17 22.73 21.91 -15.61
N THR A 18 21.66 21.09 -15.69
CA THR A 18 20.73 21.07 -16.84
C THR A 18 19.56 22.04 -16.66
N GLY A 19 19.43 22.67 -15.49
CA GLY A 19 18.34 23.59 -15.16
C GLY A 19 16.97 22.92 -15.14
N TYR A 20 16.90 21.60 -14.92
CA TYR A 20 15.67 20.81 -15.05
C TYR A 20 15.00 20.95 -16.44
N ALA A 21 15.78 21.20 -17.48
CA ALA A 21 15.25 21.46 -18.83
C ALA A 21 14.62 20.21 -19.48
N ASN A 22 14.99 19.02 -19.02
CA ASN A 22 14.46 17.75 -19.51
C ASN A 22 13.55 17.13 -18.45
N SER A 23 12.51 16.41 -18.90
CA SER A 23 11.71 15.54 -18.02
C SER A 23 12.43 14.23 -17.67
N SER A 24 13.54 13.94 -18.36
CA SER A 24 14.31 12.70 -18.22
C SER A 24 15.78 12.94 -18.55
N GLU A 25 16.67 12.29 -17.79
CA GLU A 25 18.13 12.29 -17.93
C GLU A 25 18.63 10.85 -18.13
N PRO A 26 19.85 10.61 -18.67
CA PRO A 26 20.40 9.25 -18.74
C PRO A 26 20.47 8.57 -17.36
N GLN A 27 20.29 7.24 -17.31
CA GLN A 27 20.24 6.47 -16.05
C GLN A 27 21.44 6.75 -15.12
N ALA A 28 22.64 6.88 -15.66
CA ALA A 28 23.84 7.21 -14.88
C ALA A 28 23.75 8.56 -14.15
N THR A 29 23.00 9.54 -14.70
CA THR A 29 22.71 10.81 -14.02
C THR A 29 21.64 10.60 -12.95
N ARG A 30 20.55 9.88 -13.26
CA ARG A 30 19.47 9.56 -12.31
C ARG A 30 20.00 8.88 -11.05
N ASN A 31 20.90 7.91 -11.21
CA ASN A 31 21.50 7.15 -10.10
C ASN A 31 22.32 8.03 -9.13
N ARG A 32 22.73 9.23 -9.54
CA ARG A 32 23.43 10.18 -8.66
C ARG A 32 22.47 11.12 -7.92
N SER A 33 21.19 11.11 -8.26
CA SER A 33 20.19 11.93 -7.61
C SER A 33 19.91 11.40 -6.20
N LEU A 34 19.71 12.33 -5.28
CA LEU A 34 19.17 12.12 -3.94
C LEU A 34 17.65 12.30 -4.04
N GLY A 35 16.91 11.26 -3.69
CA GLY A 35 15.45 11.19 -3.73
C GLY A 35 14.87 10.80 -2.38
N ASP A 36 13.76 11.44 -2.03
CA ASP A 36 13.03 11.27 -0.75
C ASP A 36 13.96 11.31 0.50
N PRO A 37 14.56 12.47 0.84
CA PRO A 37 15.47 12.57 1.96
C PRO A 37 14.76 12.44 3.32
N ARG A 38 15.25 11.56 4.22
CA ARG A 38 14.54 11.21 5.49
C ARG A 38 15.35 11.39 6.78
N GLY A 39 16.67 11.41 6.72
CA GLY A 39 17.53 11.53 7.89
C GLY A 39 18.74 12.40 7.61
N ILE A 40 19.21 13.13 8.64
CA ILE A 40 20.45 13.90 8.59
C ILE A 40 21.21 13.78 9.90
N VAL A 41 22.54 13.63 9.83
CA VAL A 41 23.45 13.77 10.98
C VAL A 41 24.60 14.69 10.61
N TRP A 42 25.02 15.53 11.56
CA TRP A 42 26.16 16.44 11.44
C TRP A 42 27.31 15.98 12.33
N ASP A 43 28.53 16.28 11.91
CA ASP A 43 29.69 16.24 12.79
C ASP A 43 29.59 17.28 13.92
N SER A 44 30.36 17.07 14.99
CA SER A 44 30.37 17.91 16.19
C SER A 44 30.86 19.33 15.91
N THR A 45 31.58 19.53 14.80
CA THR A 45 32.02 20.84 14.30
C THR A 45 30.99 21.55 13.42
N GLY A 46 29.93 20.85 12.97
CA GLY A 46 28.92 21.37 12.04
C GLY A 46 29.46 21.65 10.64
N THR A 47 30.59 21.05 10.26
CA THR A 47 31.26 21.25 8.98
C THR A 47 30.83 20.25 7.91
N LEU A 48 30.46 19.04 8.32
CA LEU A 48 30.05 17.95 7.44
C LEU A 48 28.74 17.34 7.93
N GLY A 49 27.86 17.01 6.98
CA GLY A 49 26.60 16.31 7.24
C GLY A 49 26.42 15.12 6.30
N TRP A 50 25.60 14.17 6.71
CA TRP A 50 25.18 13.01 5.90
C TRP A 50 23.67 12.94 5.85
N VAL A 51 23.10 12.94 4.65
CA VAL A 51 21.66 12.94 4.39
C VAL A 51 21.26 11.64 3.72
N THR A 52 20.32 10.89 4.29
CA THR A 52 19.81 9.64 3.69
C THR A 52 18.72 9.92 2.67
N GLY A 53 18.84 9.37 1.46
CA GLY A 53 17.79 9.38 0.43
C GLY A 53 17.08 8.04 0.39
N MET A 54 15.90 7.96 1.04
CA MET A 54 15.18 6.70 1.19
C MET A 54 14.79 6.12 -0.18
N GLY A 55 14.33 6.98 -1.09
CA GLY A 55 13.89 6.57 -2.41
C GLY A 55 15.03 6.32 -3.40
N SER A 56 16.19 6.92 -3.17
CA SER A 56 17.37 6.81 -4.04
C SER A 56 18.43 5.82 -3.55
N ASN A 57 18.15 5.09 -2.46
CA ASN A 57 19.05 4.08 -1.89
C ASN A 57 20.51 4.56 -1.64
N ASN A 58 20.67 5.85 -1.35
CA ASN A 58 21.98 6.47 -1.20
C ASN A 58 22.04 7.50 -0.05
N VAL A 59 23.26 7.92 0.27
CA VAL A 59 23.56 8.95 1.28
C VAL A 59 24.35 10.08 0.62
N ALA A 60 23.89 11.31 0.77
CA ALA A 60 24.63 12.49 0.36
C ALA A 60 25.49 13.01 1.50
N LYS A 61 26.80 13.11 1.29
CA LYS A 61 27.69 13.88 2.17
C LYS A 61 27.67 15.34 1.78
N ILE A 62 27.45 16.23 2.72
CA ILE A 62 27.27 17.67 2.48
C ILE A 62 28.20 18.52 3.35
N THR A 63 28.49 19.72 2.89
CA THR A 63 29.15 20.77 3.68
C THR A 63 28.14 21.50 4.59
N ALA A 64 28.64 22.31 5.53
CA ALA A 64 27.85 23.22 6.37
C ALA A 64 26.87 24.12 5.61
N VAL A 65 27.15 24.42 4.34
CA VAL A 65 26.31 25.25 3.48
C VAL A 65 25.45 24.43 2.49
N GLY A 66 25.38 23.11 2.66
CA GLY A 66 24.55 22.23 1.82
C GLY A 66 25.19 21.76 0.51
N GLY A 67 26.42 22.18 0.20
CA GLY A 67 27.11 21.69 -1.00
C GLY A 67 27.41 20.20 -0.91
N ARG A 68 26.89 19.40 -1.86
CA ARG A 68 27.11 17.94 -1.94
C ARG A 68 28.55 17.61 -2.33
N LEU A 69 29.22 16.80 -1.51
CA LEU A 69 30.59 16.33 -1.68
C LEU A 69 30.66 14.91 -2.26
N ALA A 70 29.72 14.04 -1.88
CA ALA A 70 29.67 12.65 -2.32
C ALA A 70 28.23 12.14 -2.36
N THR A 71 27.99 11.14 -3.21
CA THR A 71 26.82 10.26 -3.21
C THR A 71 27.33 8.86 -2.91
N ILE A 72 26.82 8.26 -1.83
CA ILE A 72 27.30 6.99 -1.29
C ILE A 72 26.15 5.98 -1.36
N GLU A 73 26.26 5.01 -2.27
CA GLU A 73 25.29 3.93 -2.41
C GLU A 73 25.26 3.05 -1.17
N VAL A 74 24.07 2.72 -0.65
CA VAL A 74 23.87 1.87 0.53
C VAL A 74 22.75 0.87 0.26
N GLY A 75 22.40 0.04 1.25
CA GLY A 75 21.21 -0.83 1.16
C GLY A 75 19.90 -0.03 1.00
N ALA A 76 18.84 -0.71 0.57
CA ALA A 76 17.60 -0.06 0.17
C ALA A 76 16.83 0.61 1.32
N GLY A 77 16.23 1.76 1.03
CA GLY A 77 15.43 2.53 1.98
C GLY A 77 16.20 3.13 3.15
N PRO A 78 17.32 3.85 2.95
CA PRO A 78 18.06 4.45 4.05
C PRO A 78 17.23 5.57 4.71
N THR A 79 16.98 5.46 6.02
CA THR A 79 16.08 6.37 6.75
C THR A 79 16.67 6.90 8.05
N GLY A 80 17.46 6.09 8.75
CA GLY A 80 18.19 6.48 9.95
C GLY A 80 19.67 6.62 9.66
N VAL A 81 20.31 7.62 10.26
CA VAL A 81 21.76 7.82 10.15
C VAL A 81 22.34 8.24 11.50
N ALA A 82 23.46 7.65 11.88
CA ALA A 82 24.19 7.97 13.11
C ALA A 82 25.68 8.07 12.82
N LEU A 83 26.36 9.02 13.47
CA LEU A 83 27.79 9.26 13.33
C LEU A 83 28.53 8.88 14.61
N ASP A 84 29.56 8.04 14.48
CA ASP A 84 30.56 7.78 15.50
C ASP A 84 31.90 8.37 15.04
N GLU A 85 32.20 9.57 15.53
CA GLU A 85 33.42 10.30 15.17
C GLU A 85 34.69 9.62 15.69
N ALA A 86 34.62 8.98 16.86
CA ALA A 86 35.78 8.33 17.47
C ALA A 86 36.26 7.14 16.62
N ARG A 87 35.32 6.46 15.95
CA ARG A 87 35.62 5.35 15.03
C ARG A 87 35.67 5.78 13.57
N ILE A 88 35.33 7.02 13.25
CA ILE A 88 35.22 7.54 11.87
C ILE A 88 34.20 6.70 11.09
N ARG A 89 33.01 6.49 11.66
CA ARG A 89 31.96 5.64 11.07
C ARG A 89 30.62 6.36 10.99
N VAL A 90 29.94 6.19 9.86
CA VAL A 90 28.52 6.51 9.72
C VAL A 90 27.75 5.21 9.61
N TYR A 91 26.74 5.04 10.45
CA TYR A 91 25.84 3.89 10.43
C TYR A 91 24.51 4.31 9.82
N VAL A 92 24.03 3.55 8.84
CA VAL A 92 22.81 3.87 8.08
C VAL A 92 21.83 2.72 8.20
N LEU A 93 20.63 2.99 8.70
CA LEU A 93 19.54 2.01 8.74
C LEU A 93 18.87 1.96 7.38
N ASN A 94 19.08 0.86 6.66
CA ASN A 94 18.43 0.53 5.39
C ASN A 94 17.11 -0.20 5.72
N LYS A 95 16.04 0.58 5.86
CA LYS A 95 14.74 0.08 6.34
C LYS A 95 14.13 -0.95 5.40
N PHE A 96 14.32 -0.80 4.09
CA PHE A 96 13.77 -1.76 3.13
C PHE A 96 14.60 -3.04 3.08
N SER A 97 15.92 -2.93 3.04
CA SER A 97 16.78 -4.13 3.05
C SER A 97 16.79 -4.89 4.38
N GLY A 98 16.29 -4.29 5.47
CA GLY A 98 16.43 -4.86 6.81
C GLY A 98 17.90 -4.96 7.20
N SER A 99 18.69 -3.90 6.97
CA SER A 99 20.14 -3.94 7.19
C SER A 99 20.70 -2.63 7.72
N VAL A 100 21.95 -2.67 8.19
CA VAL A 100 22.73 -1.49 8.60
C VAL A 100 23.99 -1.40 7.74
N SER A 101 24.11 -0.34 6.94
CA SER A 101 25.35 -0.02 6.23
C SER A 101 26.31 0.70 7.17
N THR A 102 27.59 0.33 7.13
CA THR A 102 28.68 1.03 7.80
C THR A 102 29.55 1.74 6.77
N ILE A 103 29.63 3.06 6.83
CA ILE A 103 30.43 3.91 5.94
C ILE A 103 31.65 4.44 6.71
N ASP A 104 32.81 4.48 6.06
CA ASP A 104 33.97 5.21 6.54
C ASP A 104 33.80 6.71 6.29
N ALA A 105 33.71 7.52 7.35
CA ALA A 105 33.37 8.93 7.23
C ALA A 105 34.46 9.79 6.54
N ALA A 106 35.69 9.27 6.41
CA ALA A 106 36.80 9.96 5.78
C ALA A 106 36.90 9.67 4.28
N SER A 107 36.76 8.40 3.89
CA SER A 107 36.92 7.94 2.50
C SER A 107 35.60 7.76 1.74
N ASP A 108 34.46 7.85 2.43
CA ASP A 108 33.11 7.67 1.89
C ASP A 108 32.84 6.24 1.37
N ALA A 109 33.72 5.29 1.69
CA ALA A 109 33.57 3.90 1.33
C ALA A 109 32.59 3.16 2.26
N VAL A 110 31.70 2.36 1.69
CA VAL A 110 30.90 1.39 2.46
C VAL A 110 31.81 0.22 2.85
N LEU A 111 31.95 0.00 4.16
CA LEU A 111 32.80 -1.02 4.75
C LEU A 111 32.07 -2.36 4.94
N ALA A 112 30.77 -2.30 5.26
CA ALA A 112 29.94 -3.47 5.53
C ALA A 112 28.46 -3.12 5.37
N GLU A 113 27.64 -4.14 5.10
CA GLU A 113 26.18 -4.11 5.21
C GLU A 113 25.74 -5.34 6.01
N GLU A 114 25.28 -5.11 7.24
CA GLU A 114 24.87 -6.17 8.15
C GLU A 114 23.34 -6.32 8.13
N ARG A 115 22.84 -7.48 7.72
CA ARG A 115 21.40 -7.76 7.68
C ARG A 115 20.89 -8.17 9.05
N PHE A 116 19.64 -7.80 9.34
CA PHE A 116 18.86 -8.31 10.44
C PHE A 116 17.55 -8.90 9.89
N PHE A 117 16.86 -9.67 10.73
CA PHE A 117 15.60 -10.27 10.34
C PHE A 117 14.54 -9.22 9.97
N ASP A 118 14.05 -9.28 8.74
CA ASP A 118 12.95 -8.43 8.27
C ASP A 118 11.65 -9.27 8.19
N PRO A 119 10.72 -9.13 9.16
CA PRO A 119 9.44 -9.84 9.17
C PRO A 119 8.44 -9.33 8.12
N THR A 120 8.83 -8.36 7.28
CA THR A 120 7.92 -7.78 6.29
C THR A 120 7.48 -8.85 5.28
N PRO A 121 6.16 -8.98 4.99
CA PRO A 121 5.65 -9.94 4.02
C PRO A 121 6.23 -9.75 2.61
N LEU A 122 6.29 -10.81 1.81
CA LEU A 122 6.86 -10.78 0.46
C LEU A 122 6.15 -9.78 -0.47
N ALA A 123 4.82 -9.70 -0.42
CA ALA A 123 4.05 -8.73 -1.22
C ALA A 123 4.52 -7.28 -0.97
N VAL A 124 4.78 -6.94 0.30
CA VAL A 124 5.30 -5.61 0.67
C VAL A 124 6.74 -5.43 0.21
N LYS A 125 7.60 -6.45 0.41
CA LYS A 125 9.01 -6.39 -0.01
C LYS A 125 9.15 -6.17 -1.52
N ARG A 126 8.32 -6.87 -2.32
CA ARG A 126 8.32 -6.82 -3.79
C ARG A 126 7.72 -5.52 -4.31
N GLY A 127 6.52 -5.15 -3.84
CA GLY A 127 5.74 -4.05 -4.42
C GLY A 127 6.16 -2.64 -3.99
N ARG A 128 6.73 -2.46 -2.79
CA ARG A 128 7.05 -1.12 -2.27
C ARG A 128 8.00 -0.31 -3.17
N LYS A 129 8.86 -0.96 -3.95
CA LYS A 129 9.78 -0.28 -4.87
C LYS A 129 9.05 0.58 -5.90
N HIS A 130 7.86 0.17 -6.32
CA HIS A 130 7.03 0.92 -7.28
C HIS A 130 6.46 2.21 -6.68
N LEU A 131 6.35 2.30 -5.34
CA LEU A 131 5.99 3.54 -4.64
C LEU A 131 7.20 4.44 -4.38
N TYR A 132 8.33 3.87 -3.94
CA TYR A 132 9.43 4.63 -3.34
C TYR A 132 10.65 4.85 -4.23
N ASP A 133 11.00 3.90 -5.12
CA ASP A 133 12.30 3.89 -5.81
C ASP A 133 12.37 5.00 -6.88
N THR A 134 13.12 6.06 -6.57
CA THR A 134 13.23 7.23 -7.44
C THR A 134 14.15 7.01 -8.62
N HIS A 135 15.15 6.12 -8.52
CA HIS A 135 16.06 5.82 -9.63
C HIS A 135 15.39 4.94 -10.68
N ARG A 136 14.46 4.09 -10.24
CA ARG A 136 13.69 3.21 -11.10
C ARG A 136 12.52 3.90 -11.76
N THR A 137 11.76 4.72 -11.02
CA THR A 137 10.43 5.19 -11.45
C THR A 137 10.38 6.65 -11.86
N SER A 138 11.53 7.35 -11.92
CA SER A 138 11.59 8.75 -12.32
C SER A 138 12.71 9.03 -13.30
N GLY A 139 12.37 9.81 -14.34
CA GLY A 139 13.29 10.26 -15.38
C GLY A 139 14.47 11.09 -14.86
N LEU A 140 14.37 11.66 -13.66
CA LEU A 140 15.42 12.50 -13.10
C LEU A 140 16.06 11.89 -11.83
N GLY A 141 15.48 10.83 -11.28
CA GLY A 141 16.05 10.11 -10.14
C GLY A 141 15.73 10.69 -8.75
N GLN A 142 15.01 11.81 -8.63
CA GLN A 142 14.75 12.49 -7.35
C GLN A 142 13.33 12.34 -6.79
N ALA A 143 12.36 11.91 -7.60
CA ALA A 143 10.96 11.84 -7.23
C ALA A 143 10.38 10.45 -7.50
N SER A 144 9.26 10.13 -6.87
CA SER A 144 8.49 8.91 -7.07
C SER A 144 7.05 9.17 -6.63
N CYS A 145 6.17 8.18 -6.75
CA CYS A 145 4.81 8.28 -6.23
C CYS A 145 4.78 8.67 -4.74
N ALA A 146 5.76 8.23 -3.94
CA ALA A 146 5.92 8.59 -2.53
C ALA A 146 6.18 10.09 -2.28
N SER A 147 6.61 10.85 -3.30
CA SER A 147 6.88 12.29 -3.15
C SER A 147 5.60 13.08 -2.86
N CYS A 148 4.48 12.68 -3.46
CA CYS A 148 3.16 13.25 -3.16
C CYS A 148 2.39 12.36 -2.16
N HIS A 149 2.55 11.04 -2.26
CA HIS A 149 1.91 10.05 -1.38
C HIS A 149 2.86 9.59 -0.27
N ILE A 150 3.31 10.54 0.56
CA ILE A 150 4.34 10.32 1.59
C ILE A 150 3.93 9.16 2.50
N ASP A 151 4.71 8.07 2.46
CA ASP A 151 4.46 6.82 3.19
C ASP A 151 3.08 6.19 2.91
N GLY A 152 2.60 6.33 1.67
CA GLY A 152 1.27 5.93 1.23
C GLY A 152 0.16 6.91 1.65
N LYS A 153 0.52 8.03 2.29
CA LYS A 153 -0.43 9.04 2.75
C LYS A 153 -0.61 10.13 1.69
N LYS A 154 -0.60 11.39 2.13
CA LYS A 154 -0.76 12.60 1.32
C LYS A 154 0.20 13.67 1.83
N ASP A 155 0.77 14.43 0.91
CA ASP A 155 1.61 15.61 1.15
C ASP A 155 0.84 16.83 1.69
N ARG A 156 -0.50 16.78 1.62
CA ARG A 156 -1.41 17.86 2.02
C ARG A 156 -1.24 19.12 1.17
N LEU A 157 -0.81 18.95 -0.08
CA LEU A 157 -0.71 20.01 -1.07
C LEU A 157 -1.82 19.86 -2.12
N ALA A 158 -2.06 20.93 -2.88
CA ALA A 158 -2.89 20.92 -4.08
C ALA A 158 -2.01 21.12 -5.32
N TRP A 159 -2.26 20.33 -6.35
CA TRP A 159 -1.45 20.30 -7.57
C TRP A 159 -2.32 20.48 -8.81
N ASP A 160 -1.85 21.25 -9.79
CA ASP A 160 -2.46 21.34 -11.11
C ASP A 160 -1.66 20.51 -12.11
N LEU A 161 -1.95 19.20 -12.16
CA LEU A 161 -1.23 18.20 -12.96
C LEU A 161 -2.04 17.77 -14.20
N GLY A 162 -2.83 18.68 -14.76
CA GLY A 162 -3.64 18.43 -15.94
C GLY A 162 -2.82 18.36 -17.24
N ASN A 163 -3.29 17.57 -18.21
CA ASN A 163 -2.75 17.60 -19.57
C ASN A 163 -3.69 18.44 -20.47
N PRO A 164 -3.28 19.64 -20.94
CA PRO A 164 -4.13 20.49 -21.76
C PRO A 164 -4.38 19.94 -23.16
N THR A 165 -3.58 18.98 -23.63
CA THR A 165 -3.70 18.40 -24.98
C THR A 165 -4.18 16.95 -24.96
N GLY A 166 -4.58 16.43 -23.81
CA GLY A 166 -5.09 15.06 -23.71
C GLY A 166 -6.49 14.91 -24.32
N ASP A 167 -6.89 13.66 -24.53
CA ASP A 167 -8.25 13.34 -24.95
C ASP A 167 -9.26 13.47 -23.81
N LEU A 168 -10.50 13.82 -24.17
CA LEU A 168 -11.61 13.84 -23.23
C LEU A 168 -11.87 12.43 -22.69
N LYS A 169 -11.91 12.29 -21.35
CA LYS A 169 -12.24 11.01 -20.72
C LYS A 169 -13.74 10.92 -20.46
N VAL A 170 -14.40 9.94 -21.06
CA VAL A 170 -15.78 9.60 -20.74
C VAL A 170 -15.79 8.67 -19.53
N VAL A 171 -16.60 9.01 -18.54
CA VAL A 171 -16.95 8.16 -17.40
C VAL A 171 -18.39 7.71 -17.63
N HIS A 172 -18.58 6.42 -17.86
CA HIS A 172 -19.90 5.79 -18.02
C HIS A 172 -20.45 5.41 -16.64
N GLY A 173 -21.74 5.57 -16.41
CA GLY A 173 -22.34 5.35 -15.09
C GLY A 173 -23.24 4.13 -15.01
N ASP A 174 -22.84 3.18 -14.17
CA ASP A 174 -23.71 2.40 -13.28
C ASP A 174 -23.50 2.87 -11.80
N ASN A 175 -22.79 3.97 -11.57
CA ASN A 175 -22.39 4.48 -10.24
C ASN A 175 -22.54 6.01 -10.08
N ILE A 176 -23.03 6.71 -11.11
CA ILE A 176 -23.26 8.18 -11.11
C ILE A 176 -24.69 8.46 -10.65
N ASP A 177 -24.86 9.44 -9.74
CA ASP A 177 -26.16 9.93 -9.25
C ASP A 177 -27.06 8.84 -8.63
N TYR A 178 -26.44 7.84 -8.00
CA TYR A 178 -27.14 6.65 -7.48
C TYR A 178 -27.88 6.85 -6.15
N LEU A 179 -27.97 8.09 -5.70
CA LEU A 179 -28.66 8.47 -4.47
C LEU A 179 -30.14 8.72 -4.77
N MET A 180 -31.00 7.82 -4.30
CA MET A 180 -32.47 7.97 -4.37
C MET A 180 -33.06 8.13 -5.79
N SER A 181 -32.37 7.67 -6.84
CA SER A 181 -32.89 7.68 -8.22
C SER A 181 -33.55 6.34 -8.57
N PRO A 182 -34.79 6.33 -9.13
CA PRO A 182 -35.38 5.12 -9.68
C PRO A 182 -34.67 4.78 -11.00
N VAL A 183 -34.05 3.60 -11.07
CA VAL A 183 -33.35 3.02 -12.24
C VAL A 183 -31.91 3.49 -12.40
N VAL A 184 -31.01 2.52 -12.64
CA VAL A 184 -29.61 2.66 -13.08
C VAL A 184 -29.45 3.89 -13.97
N PRO A 185 -28.85 5.00 -13.51
CA PRO A 185 -28.68 6.16 -14.35
C PRO A 185 -27.68 5.79 -15.45
N THR A 186 -28.12 5.64 -16.70
CA THR A 186 -27.25 5.48 -17.89
C THR A 186 -26.46 6.74 -18.23
N ASN A 187 -26.23 7.59 -17.22
CA ASN A 187 -25.61 8.89 -17.36
C ASN A 187 -24.12 8.67 -17.62
N SER A 188 -23.58 9.48 -18.54
CA SER A 188 -22.15 9.59 -18.73
C SER A 188 -21.74 11.04 -18.51
N THR A 189 -20.55 11.22 -17.96
CA THR A 189 -19.94 12.55 -17.85
C THR A 189 -18.59 12.54 -18.53
N THR A 190 -18.24 13.63 -19.20
CA THR A 190 -17.01 13.70 -20.02
C THR A 190 -16.06 14.72 -19.45
N PHE A 191 -14.96 14.30 -18.83
CA PHE A 191 -13.98 15.19 -18.22
C PHE A 191 -12.90 15.62 -19.21
N HIS A 192 -12.57 16.91 -19.15
CA HIS A 192 -11.34 17.41 -19.77
C HIS A 192 -10.11 16.89 -18.98
N PRO A 193 -9.00 16.58 -19.65
CA PRO A 193 -7.79 16.10 -18.97
C PRO A 193 -7.08 17.17 -18.13
N MET A 194 -7.38 18.46 -18.36
CA MET A 194 -7.14 19.50 -17.35
C MET A 194 -8.03 19.29 -16.14
N LYS A 195 -7.39 19.11 -14.99
CA LYS A 195 -8.07 18.88 -13.71
C LYS A 195 -8.26 20.17 -12.91
N GLY A 196 -7.37 21.14 -13.10
CA GLY A 196 -7.19 22.23 -12.15
C GLY A 196 -6.51 21.72 -10.87
N PRO A 197 -6.40 22.57 -9.83
CA PRO A 197 -5.85 22.18 -8.55
C PRO A 197 -6.59 20.99 -7.94
N MET A 198 -5.85 19.96 -7.56
CA MET A 198 -6.35 18.76 -6.89
C MET A 198 -5.43 18.40 -5.72
N THR A 199 -6.02 18.17 -4.56
CA THR A 199 -5.32 17.73 -3.36
C THR A 199 -4.99 16.25 -3.46
N THR A 200 -3.81 15.88 -2.98
CA THR A 200 -3.37 14.49 -2.99
C THR A 200 -4.28 13.62 -2.09
N GLN A 201 -4.82 12.54 -2.65
CA GLN A 201 -5.56 11.54 -1.88
C GLN A 201 -4.61 10.54 -1.23
N THR A 202 -5.02 9.94 -0.11
CA THR A 202 -4.23 8.87 0.53
C THR A 202 -4.32 7.57 -0.26
N LEU A 203 -3.22 6.81 -0.31
CA LEU A 203 -3.18 5.44 -0.84
C LEU A 203 -3.45 4.39 0.25
N GLN A 204 -3.57 4.79 1.52
CA GLN A 204 -3.94 3.88 2.60
C GLN A 204 -5.34 3.33 2.37
N ASP A 205 -5.46 2.00 2.38
CA ASP A 205 -6.71 1.28 2.13
C ASP A 205 -7.44 1.77 0.86
N ILE A 206 -6.67 2.02 -0.21
CA ILE A 206 -7.21 2.52 -1.48
C ILE A 206 -7.74 1.42 -2.39
N ILE A 207 -7.15 0.22 -2.31
CA ILE A 207 -7.58 -0.96 -3.07
C ILE A 207 -8.90 -1.49 -2.51
N GLY A 208 -9.89 -1.70 -3.37
CA GLY A 208 -11.26 -2.00 -2.97
C GLY A 208 -12.08 -0.75 -2.63
N LYS A 209 -11.61 0.44 -3.04
CA LYS A 209 -12.31 1.73 -2.92
C LYS A 209 -12.45 2.42 -4.27
N GLU A 210 -12.52 1.66 -5.35
CA GLU A 210 -12.64 2.14 -6.71
C GLU A 210 -14.01 2.81 -6.96
N PRO A 211 -14.20 3.53 -8.09
CA PRO A 211 -13.16 4.04 -8.96
C PRO A 211 -12.28 5.08 -8.23
N LEU A 212 -11.05 5.26 -8.69
CA LEU A 212 -10.03 6.14 -8.10
C LEU A 212 -10.07 7.57 -8.68
N HIS A 213 -9.25 8.45 -8.11
CA HIS A 213 -9.32 9.93 -8.22
C HIS A 213 -10.59 10.57 -7.62
N TRP A 214 -10.50 11.88 -7.37
CA TRP A 214 -11.63 12.75 -7.04
C TRP A 214 -12.79 12.66 -8.05
N ARG A 215 -12.50 12.42 -9.33
CA ARG A 215 -13.51 12.37 -10.40
C ARG A 215 -14.11 10.98 -10.63
N GLY A 216 -13.59 9.94 -9.95
CA GLY A 216 -13.95 8.56 -10.23
C GLY A 216 -13.60 8.14 -11.66
N ASP A 217 -12.60 8.78 -12.27
CA ASP A 217 -12.23 8.61 -13.67
C ASP A 217 -11.08 7.62 -13.86
N ARG A 218 -10.90 6.67 -12.95
CA ARG A 218 -9.90 5.60 -13.00
C ARG A 218 -10.54 4.35 -12.41
N LEU A 219 -10.70 3.28 -13.17
CA LEU A 219 -11.40 2.09 -12.68
C LEU A 219 -10.59 1.34 -11.62
N GLY A 220 -9.28 1.18 -11.84
CA GLY A 220 -8.33 0.58 -10.89
C GLY A 220 -6.99 1.31 -10.83
N ILE A 221 -6.03 0.74 -10.08
CA ILE A 221 -4.68 1.30 -9.96
C ILE A 221 -3.87 1.13 -11.25
N GLU A 222 -4.22 0.16 -12.08
CA GLU A 222 -3.62 -0.18 -13.37
C GLU A 222 -3.67 1.01 -14.33
N GLU A 223 -4.75 1.80 -14.26
CA GLU A 223 -4.93 3.00 -15.07
C GLU A 223 -3.96 4.15 -14.71
N PHE A 224 -3.18 4.01 -13.63
CA PHE A 224 -2.15 4.96 -13.25
C PHE A 224 -0.77 4.63 -13.83
N ASN A 225 -0.62 3.52 -14.56
CA ASN A 225 0.67 3.13 -15.13
C ASN A 225 1.25 4.23 -16.05
N GLY A 226 0.40 4.94 -16.80
CA GLY A 226 0.81 6.09 -17.62
C GLY A 226 1.43 7.26 -16.84
N ALA A 227 1.26 7.34 -15.52
CA ALA A 227 1.87 8.37 -14.69
C ALA A 227 3.39 8.18 -14.49
N PHE A 228 3.90 6.95 -14.56
CA PHE A 228 5.34 6.69 -14.44
C PHE A 228 6.13 7.39 -15.55
N THR A 229 5.65 7.29 -16.79
CA THR A 229 6.28 7.99 -17.93
C THR A 229 5.80 9.43 -18.07
N GLY A 230 4.49 9.66 -17.95
CA GLY A 230 3.89 10.97 -18.22
C GLY A 230 4.10 12.03 -17.13
N LEU A 231 4.17 11.63 -15.87
CA LEU A 231 4.35 12.54 -14.72
C LEU A 231 5.74 12.43 -14.10
N LEU A 232 6.23 11.21 -13.86
CA LEU A 232 7.55 11.00 -13.24
C LEU A 232 8.70 11.01 -14.25
N GLY A 233 8.40 10.95 -15.55
CA GLY A 233 9.37 11.05 -16.64
C GLY A 233 10.17 9.78 -16.91
N ASP A 234 9.73 8.64 -16.38
CA ASP A 234 10.38 7.35 -16.61
C ASP A 234 10.41 6.99 -18.11
N ASP A 235 11.34 6.12 -18.51
CA ASP A 235 11.53 5.75 -19.92
C ASP A 235 10.45 4.79 -20.42
N GLN A 236 9.90 3.95 -19.54
CA GLN A 236 8.91 2.94 -19.88
C GLN A 236 7.81 2.83 -18.82
N LEU A 237 6.68 2.27 -19.23
CA LEU A 237 5.61 1.89 -18.31
C LEU A 237 6.06 0.69 -17.48
N LEU A 238 5.46 0.52 -16.31
CA LEU A 238 5.57 -0.75 -15.58
C LEU A 238 4.86 -1.86 -16.38
N SER A 239 5.37 -3.08 -16.28
CA SER A 239 4.65 -4.26 -16.75
C SER A 239 3.37 -4.50 -15.94
N ALA A 240 2.42 -5.27 -16.47
CA ALA A 240 1.21 -5.71 -15.77
C ALA A 240 1.55 -6.44 -14.46
N ARG A 241 2.62 -7.24 -14.45
CA ARG A 241 3.11 -7.89 -13.23
C ARG A 241 3.60 -6.87 -12.20
N GLU A 242 4.38 -5.89 -12.62
CA GLU A 242 4.89 -4.85 -11.71
C GLU A 242 3.75 -3.98 -11.18
N MET A 243 2.71 -3.72 -11.99
CA MET A 243 1.47 -3.12 -11.53
C MET A 243 0.74 -4.00 -10.52
N GLN A 244 0.67 -5.33 -10.72
CA GLN A 244 0.11 -6.25 -9.72
C GLN A 244 0.92 -6.24 -8.42
N GLU A 245 2.26 -6.25 -8.49
CA GLU A 245 3.11 -6.13 -7.31
C GLU A 245 2.84 -4.81 -6.58
N PHE A 246 2.64 -3.72 -7.31
CA PHE A 246 2.29 -2.43 -6.73
C PHE A 246 0.91 -2.45 -6.07
N GLU A 247 -0.09 -3.04 -6.73
CA GLU A 247 -1.44 -3.24 -6.20
C GLU A 247 -1.42 -4.07 -4.91
N ASP A 248 -0.75 -5.23 -4.92
CA ASP A 248 -0.60 -6.12 -3.75
C ASP A 248 0.03 -5.37 -2.57
N PHE A 249 1.01 -4.51 -2.84
CA PHE A 249 1.60 -3.66 -1.81
C PHE A 249 0.61 -2.61 -1.30
N LEU A 250 -0.11 -1.89 -2.16
CA LEU A 250 -1.11 -0.90 -1.72
C LEU A 250 -2.26 -1.56 -0.94
N ALA A 251 -2.67 -2.77 -1.34
CA ALA A 251 -3.67 -3.57 -0.65
C ALA A 251 -3.23 -3.95 0.78
N SER A 252 -1.93 -3.92 1.08
CA SER A 252 -1.41 -4.20 2.42
C SER A 252 -1.43 -3.00 3.39
N ILE A 253 -1.76 -1.79 2.93
CA ILE A 253 -1.60 -0.57 3.71
C ILE A 253 -2.87 -0.26 4.53
N TRP A 254 -2.75 -0.31 5.85
CA TRP A 254 -3.84 -0.02 6.79
C TRP A 254 -3.77 1.41 7.34
N PHE A 255 -4.90 1.91 7.83
CA PHE A 255 -4.92 3.11 8.68
C PHE A 255 -4.36 2.80 10.07
N PRO A 256 -3.45 3.65 10.60
CA PRO A 256 -2.91 3.47 11.95
C PRO A 256 -3.97 3.76 13.03
N PRO A 257 -3.69 3.41 14.30
CA PRO A 257 -4.54 3.79 15.43
C PRO A 257 -4.81 5.30 15.46
N ASN A 258 -6.08 5.69 15.60
CA ASN A 258 -6.46 7.10 15.64
C ASN A 258 -6.20 7.70 17.05
N PRO A 259 -5.39 8.77 17.17
CA PRO A 259 -4.99 9.32 18.47
C PRO A 259 -6.09 10.11 19.21
N PHE A 260 -7.21 10.42 18.54
CA PHE A 260 -8.36 11.10 19.13
C PHE A 260 -9.42 10.12 19.67
N ARG A 261 -9.26 8.82 19.43
CA ARG A 261 -10.07 7.77 20.07
C ARG A 261 -9.54 7.48 21.47
N SER A 262 -10.39 6.94 22.34
CA SER A 262 -9.92 6.37 23.60
C SER A 262 -9.07 5.11 23.32
N LYS A 263 -8.31 4.67 24.31
CA LYS A 263 -7.56 3.40 24.25
C LYS A 263 -8.50 2.20 24.01
N THR A 264 -9.72 2.26 24.55
CA THR A 264 -10.82 1.30 24.31
C THR A 264 -11.47 1.44 22.93
N ASN A 265 -10.88 2.23 22.03
CA ASN A 265 -11.40 2.54 20.70
C ASN A 265 -12.78 3.21 20.71
N ALA A 266 -13.21 3.83 21.81
CA ALA A 266 -14.46 4.57 21.88
C ALA A 266 -14.28 6.02 21.40
N LEU A 267 -15.38 6.62 20.90
CA LEU A 267 -15.47 8.05 20.68
C LEU A 267 -15.46 8.79 22.02
N ARG A 268 -14.68 9.87 22.10
CA ARG A 268 -14.55 10.69 23.31
C ARG A 268 -15.59 11.79 23.36
N THR A 269 -16.04 12.14 24.55
CA THR A 269 -16.99 13.26 24.77
C THR A 269 -16.29 14.58 25.09
N ASP A 270 -14.96 14.58 25.17
CA ASP A 270 -14.13 15.65 25.72
C ASP A 270 -12.86 15.91 24.88
N VAL A 271 -12.99 15.86 23.55
CA VAL A 271 -11.87 16.11 22.64
C VAL A 271 -11.43 17.56 22.77
N ASP A 272 -10.18 17.78 23.19
CA ASP A 272 -9.57 19.11 23.25
C ASP A 272 -9.27 19.62 21.82
N LEU A 273 -9.85 20.76 21.47
CA LEU A 273 -9.68 21.44 20.17
C LEU A 273 -8.87 22.73 20.30
N SER A 274 -8.58 23.17 21.53
CA SER A 274 -8.00 24.50 21.80
C SER A 274 -6.59 24.68 21.23
N HIS A 275 -5.88 23.58 20.97
CA HIS A 275 -4.53 23.58 20.39
C HIS A 275 -4.51 23.48 18.85
N LEU A 276 -5.67 23.32 18.21
CA LEU A 276 -5.80 23.14 16.76
C LEU A 276 -6.15 24.44 16.01
N ASN A 277 -6.29 25.55 16.73
CA ASN A 277 -6.73 26.86 16.20
C ASN A 277 -8.02 26.77 15.35
N LEU A 278 -8.94 25.87 15.69
CA LEU A 278 -10.23 25.79 14.99
C LEU A 278 -11.21 26.83 15.52
N HIS A 279 -12.08 27.32 14.64
CA HIS A 279 -13.08 28.36 14.96
C HIS A 279 -14.35 28.20 14.15
N HIS A 280 -15.45 28.65 14.72
CA HIS A 280 -16.73 28.85 14.05
C HIS A 280 -16.84 30.32 13.66
N GLU A 281 -17.07 30.59 12.38
CA GLU A 281 -17.45 31.91 11.88
C GLU A 281 -18.96 31.93 11.64
N ASP A 282 -19.68 32.80 12.34
CA ASP A 282 -21.12 32.94 12.13
C ASP A 282 -21.38 33.56 10.75
N PRO A 283 -22.03 32.84 9.82
CA PRO A 283 -22.21 33.30 8.44
C PRO A 283 -23.11 34.54 8.33
N ASN A 284 -23.91 34.86 9.36
CA ASN A 284 -24.79 36.02 9.37
C ASN A 284 -24.12 37.27 9.95
N THR A 285 -23.16 37.10 10.86
CA THR A 285 -22.55 38.22 11.61
C THR A 285 -21.06 38.40 11.36
N GLY A 286 -20.38 37.39 10.79
CA GLY A 286 -18.92 37.34 10.67
C GLY A 286 -18.21 37.19 12.02
N ALA A 287 -18.93 36.85 13.09
CA ALA A 287 -18.34 36.68 14.41
C ALA A 287 -17.55 35.36 14.48
N VAL A 288 -16.26 35.47 14.79
CA VAL A 288 -15.36 34.32 14.92
C VAL A 288 -15.26 33.89 16.38
N THR A 289 -15.58 32.63 16.67
CA THR A 289 -15.52 32.03 18.00
C THR A 289 -14.63 30.80 18.00
N ALA A 290 -13.61 30.77 18.85
CA ALA A 290 -12.69 29.64 18.96
C ALA A 290 -13.38 28.38 19.51
N LEU A 291 -13.05 27.22 18.95
CA LEU A 291 -13.51 25.92 19.45
C LEU A 291 -12.58 25.46 20.58
N THR A 292 -13.15 24.99 21.68
CA THR A 292 -12.39 24.59 22.87
C THR A 292 -12.47 23.09 23.13
N THR A 293 -13.67 22.55 23.28
CA THR A 293 -13.89 21.12 23.52
C THR A 293 -15.07 20.63 22.69
N GLY A 294 -14.91 19.46 22.05
CA GLY A 294 -15.96 18.81 21.28
C GLY A 294 -16.28 17.41 21.78
N ASN A 295 -17.54 17.01 21.63
CA ASN A 295 -18.06 15.69 21.95
C ASN A 295 -18.24 14.88 20.66
N ALA A 296 -17.29 13.99 20.36
CA ALA A 296 -17.31 13.18 19.15
C ALA A 296 -18.50 12.21 19.08
N LYS A 297 -19.05 11.79 20.23
CA LYS A 297 -20.25 10.94 20.27
C LYS A 297 -21.50 11.72 19.84
N ARG A 298 -21.66 12.95 20.33
CA ARG A 298 -22.74 13.84 19.85
C ARG A 298 -22.50 14.24 18.39
N GLY A 299 -21.25 14.42 17.99
CA GLY A 299 -20.87 14.62 16.59
C GLY A 299 -21.36 13.48 15.70
N LEU A 300 -21.25 12.22 16.16
CA LEU A 300 -21.82 11.07 15.44
C LEU A 300 -23.35 11.16 15.34
N ASP A 301 -24.04 11.59 16.40
CA ASP A 301 -25.49 11.77 16.34
C ASP A 301 -25.91 12.87 15.33
N LEU A 302 -25.11 13.94 15.17
CA LEU A 302 -25.30 14.99 14.16
C LEU A 302 -25.00 14.49 12.72
N TYR A 303 -24.02 13.61 12.59
CA TYR A 303 -23.63 12.98 11.32
C TYR A 303 -24.69 11.99 10.81
N MET A 304 -25.38 11.34 11.75
CA MET A 304 -26.42 10.34 11.54
C MET A 304 -27.83 10.96 11.52
N PRO A 305 -28.87 10.19 11.14
CA PRO A 305 -30.26 10.64 11.21
C PRO A 305 -30.78 10.97 12.61
N THR A 306 -30.04 10.58 13.66
CA THR A 306 -30.44 10.74 15.06
C THR A 306 -30.66 12.21 15.46
N LEU A 307 -29.73 13.09 15.10
CA LEU A 307 -29.93 14.53 15.19
C LEU A 307 -30.01 15.14 13.80
N GLY A 308 -29.07 14.78 12.90
CA GLY A 308 -29.01 15.29 11.54
C GLY A 308 -28.75 16.80 11.46
N ILE A 309 -28.09 17.24 10.40
CA ILE A 309 -27.76 18.67 10.20
C ILE A 309 -27.99 19.16 8.77
N ARG A 310 -28.80 18.50 7.93
CA ARG A 310 -29.20 19.07 6.64
C ARG A 310 -30.70 19.31 6.54
N GLN A 311 -31.06 20.29 5.71
CA GLN A 311 -32.43 20.76 5.52
C GLN A 311 -33.23 19.93 4.49
N ASP A 312 -32.55 19.09 3.70
CA ASP A 312 -33.11 18.35 2.56
C ASP A 312 -33.46 16.89 2.89
N GLY A 313 -33.39 16.50 4.16
CA GLY A 313 -33.63 15.12 4.60
C GLY A 313 -32.46 14.17 4.33
N LEU A 314 -31.33 14.66 3.83
CA LEU A 314 -30.10 13.89 3.70
C LEU A 314 -29.26 14.05 4.98
N HIS A 315 -28.55 13.00 5.39
CA HIS A 315 -27.61 13.04 6.49
C HIS A 315 -26.18 12.93 5.97
N CYS A 316 -25.17 13.26 6.78
CA CYS A 316 -23.78 13.07 6.37
C CYS A 316 -23.53 11.61 6.00
N VAL A 317 -24.07 10.67 6.79
CA VAL A 317 -23.96 9.23 6.54
C VAL A 317 -24.60 8.77 5.23
N THR A 318 -25.61 9.48 4.74
CA THR A 318 -26.31 9.14 3.49
C THR A 318 -25.36 9.17 2.29
N CYS A 319 -24.30 9.99 2.33
CA CYS A 319 -23.25 9.99 1.33
C CYS A 319 -21.94 9.38 1.86
N HIS A 320 -21.56 9.69 3.09
CA HIS A 320 -20.31 9.24 3.69
C HIS A 320 -20.58 8.06 4.63
N THR A 321 -20.51 6.84 4.11
CA THR A 321 -20.83 5.63 4.90
C THR A 321 -19.96 5.49 6.15
N ASN A 322 -20.49 4.91 7.23
CA ASN A 322 -19.82 4.96 8.53
C ASN A 322 -18.45 4.25 8.60
N ASP A 323 -18.25 3.18 7.83
CA ASP A 323 -17.06 2.34 7.97
C ASP A 323 -15.78 3.01 7.44
N VAL A 324 -15.90 3.75 6.33
CA VAL A 324 -14.76 4.39 5.68
C VAL A 324 -14.96 5.91 5.56
N GLY A 325 -16.21 6.37 5.62
CA GLY A 325 -16.59 7.74 5.30
C GLY A 325 -16.65 8.00 3.80
N ILE A 326 -16.61 6.96 2.97
CA ILE A 326 -16.64 7.05 1.50
C ILE A 326 -18.06 6.77 0.98
N GLY A 327 -18.31 7.09 -0.29
CA GLY A 327 -19.55 6.71 -0.98
C GLY A 327 -19.88 5.23 -0.81
N ALA A 328 -21.17 4.91 -0.74
CA ALA A 328 -21.63 3.52 -0.70
C ALA A 328 -21.14 2.75 -1.94
N ASP A 329 -20.86 1.46 -1.77
CA ASP A 329 -20.69 0.46 -2.82
C ASP A 329 -22.04 -0.19 -3.22
N TYR A 330 -23.14 0.49 -2.85
CA TYR A 330 -24.51 0.11 -3.11
C TYR A 330 -25.27 1.25 -3.79
N GLY A 331 -26.26 0.87 -4.59
CA GLY A 331 -27.28 1.74 -5.13
C GLY A 331 -28.62 1.55 -4.45
N PHE A 332 -29.46 2.59 -4.38
CA PHE A 332 -30.78 2.46 -3.76
C PHE A 332 -31.85 2.07 -4.79
N ASP A 333 -32.44 0.88 -4.65
CA ASP A 333 -33.58 0.45 -5.45
C ASP A 333 -34.88 0.95 -4.82
N THR A 334 -35.41 2.03 -5.39
CA THR A 334 -36.69 2.63 -4.97
C THR A 334 -37.91 1.70 -5.10
N THR A 335 -37.84 0.64 -5.91
CA THR A 335 -38.96 -0.29 -6.10
C THR A 335 -39.06 -1.31 -4.96
N THR A 336 -37.92 -1.75 -4.45
CA THR A 336 -37.82 -2.65 -3.29
C THR A 336 -37.58 -1.91 -1.98
N ASN A 337 -37.24 -0.62 -2.06
CA ASN A 337 -36.84 0.24 -0.94
C ASN A 337 -35.66 -0.36 -0.17
N GLN A 338 -34.66 -0.85 -0.91
CA GLN A 338 -33.46 -1.52 -0.39
C GLN A 338 -32.21 -1.05 -1.13
N TRP A 339 -31.07 -1.13 -0.44
CA TRP A 339 -29.76 -0.97 -1.06
C TRP A 339 -29.35 -2.28 -1.75
N VAL A 340 -29.01 -2.18 -3.03
CA VAL A 340 -28.51 -3.27 -3.86
C VAL A 340 -27.03 -3.03 -4.19
N PRO A 341 -26.16 -4.06 -4.14
CA PRO A 341 -24.75 -3.90 -4.50
C PRO A 341 -24.63 -3.32 -5.91
N MET A 342 -23.69 -2.39 -6.11
CA MET A 342 -23.40 -1.91 -7.46
C MET A 342 -22.66 -2.98 -8.28
N PRO A 343 -22.78 -2.94 -9.62
CA PRO A 343 -22.00 -3.83 -10.48
C PRO A 343 -20.50 -3.68 -10.25
N ILE A 344 -19.82 -4.83 -10.21
CA ILE A 344 -18.37 -4.90 -10.15
C ILE A 344 -17.80 -4.32 -11.45
N GLY A 345 -16.68 -3.62 -11.34
CA GLY A 345 -15.95 -3.07 -12.48
C GLY A 345 -15.37 -4.15 -13.41
N PRO A 346 -14.92 -3.74 -14.61
CA PRO A 346 -14.42 -4.66 -15.64
C PRO A 346 -13.15 -5.43 -15.23
N HIS A 347 -12.45 -5.01 -14.18
CA HIS A 347 -11.29 -5.71 -13.62
C HIS A 347 -11.55 -6.31 -12.23
N GLY A 348 -12.82 -6.43 -11.82
CA GLY A 348 -13.18 -7.00 -10.51
C GLY A 348 -13.28 -5.96 -9.39
N GLU A 349 -13.28 -4.67 -9.73
CA GLU A 349 -13.21 -3.59 -8.75
C GLU A 349 -14.56 -3.28 -8.09
N ILE A 350 -14.53 -2.86 -6.82
CA ILE A 350 -15.75 -2.47 -6.10
C ILE A 350 -15.96 -0.97 -6.33
N HIS A 351 -16.97 -0.65 -7.14
CA HIS A 351 -17.31 0.74 -7.42
C HIS A 351 -18.06 1.39 -6.26
N SER A 352 -17.59 2.57 -5.85
CA SER A 352 -18.22 3.47 -4.90
C SER A 352 -19.00 4.57 -5.63
N MET A 353 -20.05 5.06 -4.98
CA MET A 353 -20.97 6.03 -5.55
C MET A 353 -20.28 7.37 -5.90
N LEU A 354 -20.61 7.89 -7.07
CA LEU A 354 -20.24 9.22 -7.57
C LEU A 354 -21.45 10.14 -7.50
N ASN A 355 -21.58 10.91 -6.42
CA ASN A 355 -22.76 11.74 -6.16
C ASN A 355 -22.42 13.09 -5.51
N SER A 356 -21.14 13.46 -5.42
CA SER A 356 -20.75 14.79 -4.94
C SER A 356 -20.74 15.77 -6.11
N ALA A 357 -21.59 16.79 -6.13
CA ALA A 357 -21.50 17.84 -7.16
C ALA A 357 -20.38 18.82 -6.79
N ASP A 358 -19.36 18.96 -7.64
CA ASP A 358 -18.42 20.09 -7.55
C ASP A 358 -19.22 21.40 -7.67
N PRO A 359 -19.18 22.30 -6.67
CA PRO A 359 -19.93 23.54 -6.72
C PRO A 359 -19.54 24.42 -7.92
N ASN A 360 -18.31 24.32 -8.41
CA ASN A 360 -17.79 25.11 -9.52
C ASN A 360 -18.16 24.54 -10.88
N THR A 361 -17.97 23.24 -11.09
CA THR A 361 -18.23 22.60 -12.40
C THR A 361 -19.58 21.90 -12.51
N GLN A 362 -20.30 21.73 -11.40
CA GLN A 362 -21.57 21.00 -11.30
C GLN A 362 -21.48 19.57 -11.86
N ARG A 363 -20.31 18.94 -11.68
CA ARG A 363 -20.03 17.57 -12.13
C ARG A 363 -19.94 16.62 -10.95
N PRO A 364 -20.33 15.34 -11.14
CA PRO A 364 -20.21 14.34 -10.09
C PRO A 364 -18.74 14.06 -9.81
N LEU A 365 -18.41 14.04 -8.53
CA LEU A 365 -17.16 13.66 -7.93
C LEU A 365 -17.41 12.47 -7.00
N LYS A 366 -16.35 11.71 -6.80
CA LYS A 366 -16.29 10.66 -5.81
C LYS A 366 -16.43 11.25 -4.42
N ILE A 367 -17.31 10.66 -3.63
CA ILE A 367 -17.43 11.00 -2.21
C ILE A 367 -16.17 10.49 -1.50
N PRO A 368 -15.32 11.38 -0.96
CA PRO A 368 -14.03 10.98 -0.39
C PRO A 368 -14.22 10.34 0.99
N GLN A 369 -13.32 9.41 1.34
CA GLN A 369 -13.21 8.90 2.70
C GLN A 369 -12.86 9.99 3.71
N VAL A 370 -13.39 9.87 4.95
CA VAL A 370 -13.18 10.86 6.03
C VAL A 370 -12.25 10.35 7.14
N ARG A 371 -11.52 9.26 6.90
CA ARG A 371 -10.47 8.76 7.82
C ARG A 371 -9.24 9.66 7.82
N ASP A 372 -8.53 9.71 8.95
CA ASP A 372 -7.32 10.53 9.18
C ASP A 372 -7.50 12.04 8.95
N MET A 373 -8.70 12.59 9.13
CA MET A 373 -8.87 14.05 9.09
C MET A 373 -8.10 14.76 10.21
N HIS A 374 -7.70 14.06 11.29
CA HIS A 374 -6.77 14.62 12.27
C HIS A 374 -5.38 14.95 11.72
N GLN A 375 -4.98 14.37 10.57
CA GLN A 375 -3.72 14.68 9.91
C GLN A 375 -3.85 15.81 8.89
N LYS A 376 -5.05 16.28 8.61
CA LYS A 376 -5.32 17.38 7.68
C LYS A 376 -6.33 18.23 8.40
N THR A 377 -5.90 19.16 9.27
CA THR A 377 -6.75 20.16 9.97
C THR A 377 -6.98 21.44 9.16
N GLY A 378 -6.26 21.56 8.04
CA GLY A 378 -6.38 22.63 7.06
C GLY A 378 -5.47 23.84 7.31
N PHE A 379 -5.51 24.81 6.39
CA PHE A 379 -4.71 26.02 6.43
C PHE A 379 -5.49 27.17 7.07
N ASP A 380 -5.54 27.27 8.40
CA ASP A 380 -6.02 28.47 9.11
C ASP A 380 -5.37 29.79 8.59
N LEU A 381 -6.19 30.62 7.94
CA LEU A 381 -5.83 31.93 7.39
C LEU A 381 -5.71 33.04 8.44
N LEU A 382 -6.19 32.80 9.67
CA LEU A 382 -6.08 33.72 10.80
C LEU A 382 -4.78 33.51 11.60
N ALA A 383 -4.03 32.43 11.30
CA ALA A 383 -2.74 32.14 11.93
C ALA A 383 -1.54 32.60 11.09
N LEU A 384 -0.55 33.21 11.75
CA LEU A 384 0.73 33.57 11.12
C LEU A 384 1.66 32.36 10.88
N ARG A 385 1.32 31.19 11.42
CA ARG A 385 2.09 29.95 11.25
C ARG A 385 1.12 28.81 10.99
N ASN A 386 1.32 28.14 9.87
CA ASN A 386 0.53 26.99 9.50
C ASN A 386 1.42 25.79 9.21
N THR A 387 1.08 24.63 9.77
CA THR A 387 1.84 23.37 9.59
C THR A 387 0.93 22.21 9.19
N GLN A 388 -0.33 22.48 8.84
CA GLN A 388 -1.39 21.48 8.75
C GLN A 388 -1.84 21.17 7.31
N GLY A 389 -1.27 21.86 6.32
CA GLY A 389 -1.48 21.63 4.89
C GLY A 389 -2.66 22.42 4.30
N PHE A 390 -2.85 22.33 2.98
CA PHE A 390 -3.92 23.02 2.24
C PHE A 390 -5.30 22.36 2.45
N GLY A 391 -6.36 23.13 2.18
CA GLY A 391 -7.75 22.95 2.60
C GLY A 391 -8.48 21.63 2.25
N TYR A 392 -9.77 21.53 2.58
CA TYR A 392 -10.55 20.28 2.70
C TYR A 392 -11.28 19.76 1.47
N THR A 393 -11.63 20.65 0.53
CA THR A 393 -12.23 20.27 -0.75
C THR A 393 -11.21 19.63 -1.68
N HIS A 394 -11.67 19.07 -2.80
CA HIS A 394 -10.77 18.44 -3.77
C HIS A 394 -9.69 19.42 -4.25
N ASP A 395 -9.97 20.71 -4.37
CA ASP A 395 -9.05 21.77 -4.81
C ASP A 395 -8.32 22.47 -3.66
N GLY A 396 -8.66 22.14 -2.40
CA GLY A 396 -8.08 22.76 -1.21
C GLY A 396 -8.58 24.17 -0.92
N ALA A 397 -9.67 24.63 -1.54
CA ALA A 397 -10.20 25.98 -1.39
C ALA A 397 -10.78 26.27 0.00
N VAL A 398 -11.35 25.26 0.68
CA VAL A 398 -11.90 25.44 2.04
C VAL A 398 -10.80 25.25 3.07
N ASP A 399 -10.41 26.33 3.72
CA ASP A 399 -9.20 26.45 4.50
C ASP A 399 -9.13 25.49 5.70
N THR A 400 -10.19 25.36 6.52
CA THR A 400 -10.23 24.49 7.71
C THR A 400 -11.48 23.61 7.78
N ILE A 401 -11.47 22.55 8.60
CA ILE A 401 -12.65 21.68 8.78
C ILE A 401 -13.76 22.37 9.52
N SER A 402 -13.42 23.21 10.49
CA SER A 402 -14.42 23.96 11.23
C SER A 402 -15.10 24.97 10.34
N HIS A 403 -14.38 25.59 9.39
CA HIS A 403 -15.00 26.43 8.37
C HIS A 403 -15.91 25.62 7.44
N PHE A 404 -15.43 24.49 6.90
CA PHE A 404 -16.27 23.58 6.10
C PHE A 404 -17.57 23.23 6.83
N LEU A 405 -17.47 22.85 8.10
CA LEU A 405 -18.61 22.47 8.93
C LEU A 405 -19.48 23.66 9.38
N SER A 406 -19.03 24.90 9.21
CA SER A 406 -19.80 26.12 9.49
C SER A 406 -20.61 26.61 8.28
N GLU A 407 -20.43 25.99 7.12
CA GLU A 407 -21.11 26.38 5.88
C GLU A 407 -22.63 26.32 5.99
N ILE A 408 -23.32 27.22 5.29
CA ILE A 408 -24.77 27.43 5.39
C ILE A 408 -25.62 26.21 4.97
N VAL A 409 -25.03 25.25 4.27
CA VAL A 409 -25.69 23.98 3.93
C VAL A 409 -25.96 23.13 5.17
N PHE A 410 -25.20 23.34 6.26
CA PHE A 410 -25.39 22.67 7.53
C PHE A 410 -26.32 23.48 8.44
N ASN A 411 -27.43 22.85 8.82
CA ASN A 411 -28.47 23.40 9.68
C ASN A 411 -28.20 23.04 11.14
N HIS A 412 -27.27 23.78 11.74
CA HIS A 412 -26.92 23.61 13.14
C HIS A 412 -28.10 23.95 14.08
N THR A 413 -28.07 23.36 15.26
CA THR A 413 -29.06 23.58 16.31
C THR A 413 -29.06 25.07 16.71
N PRO A 414 -30.20 25.79 16.57
CA PRO A 414 -30.25 27.22 16.88
C PRO A 414 -29.79 27.54 18.30
N GLY A 415 -28.81 28.42 18.43
CA GLY A 415 -28.19 28.81 19.70
C GLY A 415 -27.12 27.84 20.23
N ASN A 416 -26.77 26.79 19.48
CA ASN A 416 -25.73 25.82 19.83
C ASN A 416 -24.76 25.56 18.67
N GLU A 417 -24.71 26.45 17.68
CA GLU A 417 -23.98 26.29 16.42
C GLU A 417 -22.48 26.05 16.65
N VAL A 418 -21.87 26.84 17.54
CA VAL A 418 -20.45 26.70 17.91
C VAL A 418 -20.15 25.30 18.47
N GLN A 419 -21.05 24.75 19.29
CA GLN A 419 -20.85 23.43 19.88
C GLN A 419 -21.15 22.31 18.87
N ASP A 420 -22.11 22.48 17.97
CA ASP A 420 -22.36 21.52 16.88
C ASP A 420 -21.13 21.40 15.97
N VAL A 421 -20.52 22.53 15.59
CA VAL A 421 -19.26 22.53 14.84
C VAL A 421 -18.10 21.92 15.64
N ALA A 422 -18.01 22.19 16.94
CA ALA A 422 -17.01 21.56 17.81
C ALA A 422 -17.19 20.03 17.88
N ASP A 423 -18.43 19.56 18.01
CA ASP A 423 -18.75 18.13 18.13
C ASP A 423 -18.49 17.38 16.82
N LEU A 424 -18.88 17.96 15.67
CA LEU A 424 -18.57 17.42 14.35
C LEU A 424 -17.08 17.44 14.06
N SER A 425 -16.36 18.51 14.42
CA SER A 425 -14.90 18.57 14.29
C SER A 425 -14.26 17.46 15.15
N ALA A 426 -14.70 17.29 16.39
CA ALA A 426 -14.23 16.22 17.26
C ALA A 426 -14.50 14.82 16.68
N LEU A 427 -15.66 14.60 16.05
CA LEU A 427 -15.95 13.36 15.32
C LEU A 427 -14.96 13.16 14.18
N MET A 428 -14.76 14.15 13.31
CA MET A 428 -13.89 14.03 12.14
C MET A 428 -12.44 13.73 12.54
N LEU A 429 -11.94 14.35 13.60
CA LEU A 429 -10.62 14.04 14.16
C LEU A 429 -10.57 12.60 14.69
N SER A 430 -11.65 12.13 15.30
CA SER A 430 -11.79 10.78 15.88
C SER A 430 -12.21 9.71 14.86
N TYR A 431 -12.45 10.08 13.60
CA TYR A 431 -13.01 9.17 12.61
C TYR A 431 -11.93 8.19 12.15
N SER A 432 -12.12 6.92 12.50
CA SER A 432 -11.20 5.84 12.16
C SER A 432 -11.87 4.69 11.41
N GLY A 433 -13.20 4.70 11.26
CA GLY A 433 -13.97 3.58 10.70
C GLY A 433 -14.15 2.38 11.65
N SER A 434 -13.08 2.01 12.37
CA SER A 434 -13.13 0.98 13.42
C SER A 434 -14.18 1.33 14.49
N GLY A 435 -14.99 0.35 14.91
CA GLY A 435 -16.01 0.50 15.96
C GLY A 435 -17.16 1.48 15.64
N MET A 436 -17.34 1.91 14.39
CA MET A 436 -18.46 2.75 13.96
C MET A 436 -19.70 1.90 13.63
N PRO A 437 -20.93 2.41 13.81
CA PRO A 437 -22.16 1.69 13.44
C PRO A 437 -22.16 1.39 11.93
N LYS A 438 -22.42 0.14 11.52
CA LYS A 438 -22.48 -0.21 10.09
C LYS A 438 -23.84 0.14 9.51
N GLY A 439 -23.88 0.41 8.20
CA GLY A 439 -25.14 0.58 7.47
C GLY A 439 -25.87 -0.73 7.23
N ASP A 440 -27.14 -0.65 6.85
CA ASP A 440 -28.04 -1.78 6.66
C ASP A 440 -28.69 -1.69 5.28
N VAL A 441 -28.74 -2.81 4.57
CA VAL A 441 -29.35 -2.87 3.22
C VAL A 441 -30.83 -2.52 3.20
N SER A 442 -31.51 -2.61 4.34
CA SER A 442 -32.92 -2.30 4.52
C SER A 442 -33.19 -0.91 5.09
N ASP A 443 -32.16 -0.20 5.56
CA ASP A 443 -32.29 1.15 6.10
C ASP A 443 -31.99 2.20 5.01
N PRO A 444 -33.01 2.93 4.51
CA PRO A 444 -32.81 3.91 3.44
C PRO A 444 -31.93 5.10 3.86
N ASP A 445 -31.80 5.39 5.16
CA ASP A 445 -31.11 6.57 5.67
C ASP A 445 -29.64 6.27 6.04
N VAL A 446 -29.29 4.99 6.20
CA VAL A 446 -27.95 4.52 6.62
C VAL A 446 -27.41 3.48 5.62
N PRO A 447 -26.89 3.92 4.46
CA PRO A 447 -26.38 3.01 3.44
C PRO A 447 -25.25 2.11 3.95
N PRO A 448 -25.20 0.84 3.50
CA PRO A 448 -23.99 0.04 3.58
C PRO A 448 -22.84 0.70 2.81
N GLY A 449 -21.62 0.42 3.24
CA GLY A 449 -20.43 0.93 2.59
C GLY A 449 -19.30 -0.09 2.60
N PRO A 450 -18.23 0.18 1.84
CA PRO A 450 -17.19 -0.80 1.61
C PRO A 450 -16.36 -0.98 2.88
N ILE A 451 -15.94 -2.21 3.17
CA ILE A 451 -15.24 -2.55 4.42
C ILE A 451 -13.87 -1.87 4.51
N GLY A 452 -13.56 -1.22 5.63
CA GLY A 452 -12.29 -0.51 5.84
C GLY A 452 -11.18 -1.31 6.53
N LYS A 453 -9.92 -1.12 6.12
CA LYS A 453 -8.71 -1.60 6.82
C LYS A 453 -8.23 -0.60 7.88
N ASN A 454 -8.69 -0.80 9.11
CA ASN A 454 -8.49 0.14 10.22
C ASN A 454 -7.83 -0.54 11.41
N SER A 455 -6.79 0.07 11.99
CA SER A 455 -6.23 -0.41 13.24
C SER A 455 -7.06 0.06 14.44
N HIS A 456 -7.38 -0.85 15.36
CA HIS A 456 -8.02 -0.51 16.63
C HIS A 456 -7.15 0.49 17.43
N ALA A 457 -7.77 1.51 18.04
CA ALA A 457 -7.05 2.60 18.72
C ALA A 457 -6.13 2.15 19.87
N GLY A 458 -6.43 0.99 20.48
CA GLY A 458 -5.60 0.38 21.53
C GLY A 458 -4.28 -0.20 21.03
N VAL A 459 -4.13 -0.52 19.73
CA VAL A 459 -2.90 -1.12 19.18
C VAL A 459 -1.70 -0.20 19.44
N GLY A 460 -0.60 -0.79 19.94
CA GLY A 460 0.61 -0.07 20.34
C GLY A 460 0.59 0.41 21.79
N PHE A 461 -0.55 0.33 22.50
CA PHE A 461 -0.60 0.62 23.93
C PHE A 461 0.23 -0.39 24.72
N GLN A 462 1.06 0.12 25.63
CA GLN A 462 2.00 -0.66 26.42
C GLN A 462 1.85 -0.34 27.91
N TRP A 463 1.99 -1.37 28.75
CA TRP A 463 2.04 -1.23 30.20
C TRP A 463 3.08 -2.15 30.82
N THR A 464 3.99 -1.61 31.64
CA THR A 464 5.09 -2.38 32.24
C THR A 464 4.87 -2.60 33.73
N ILE A 465 4.68 -3.86 34.11
CA ILE A 465 4.63 -4.32 35.50
C ILE A 465 6.05 -4.60 35.99
N ARG A 466 6.43 -4.02 37.14
CA ARG A 466 7.79 -4.10 37.72
C ARG A 466 7.86 -4.82 39.07
N SER A 467 6.73 -5.29 39.56
CA SER A 467 6.60 -5.92 40.88
C SER A 467 5.45 -6.92 40.86
N SER A 468 5.61 -8.03 41.58
CA SER A 468 4.54 -9.00 41.82
C SER A 468 3.46 -8.47 42.76
N GLN A 469 3.76 -7.42 43.53
CA GLN A 469 2.76 -6.64 44.24
C GLN A 469 2.21 -5.57 43.29
N LEU A 470 1.09 -5.86 42.66
CA LEU A 470 0.42 -4.95 41.74
C LEU A 470 -0.14 -3.74 42.49
N SER A 471 0.10 -2.56 41.95
CA SER A 471 -0.59 -1.35 42.38
C SER A 471 -2.06 -1.37 41.93
N SER A 472 -2.89 -0.49 42.51
CA SER A 472 -4.26 -0.32 42.02
C SER A 472 -4.32 0.13 40.56
N GLU A 473 -3.31 0.86 40.09
CA GLU A 473 -3.18 1.29 38.69
C GLU A 473 -2.88 0.10 37.77
N ASP A 474 -1.96 -0.78 38.17
CA ASP A 474 -1.64 -2.01 37.42
C ASP A 474 -2.89 -2.88 37.24
N VAL A 475 -3.65 -3.09 38.32
CA VAL A 475 -4.88 -3.89 38.28
C VAL A 475 -5.90 -3.25 37.34
N LEU A 476 -6.08 -1.93 37.41
CA LEU A 476 -7.03 -1.21 36.55
C LEU A 476 -6.65 -1.36 35.08
N ILE A 477 -5.40 -1.09 34.72
CA ILE A 477 -4.95 -1.09 33.32
C ILE A 477 -4.98 -2.50 32.74
N LEU A 478 -4.53 -3.52 33.47
CA LEU A 478 -4.63 -4.90 33.01
C LEU A 478 -6.09 -5.32 32.81
N THR A 479 -6.97 -4.98 33.75
CA THR A 479 -8.41 -5.26 33.61
C THR A 479 -8.98 -4.62 32.35
N GLU A 480 -8.63 -3.36 32.07
CA GLU A 480 -9.05 -2.66 30.86
C GLU A 480 -8.51 -3.30 29.59
N MET A 481 -7.23 -3.69 29.55
CA MET A 481 -6.63 -4.33 28.37
C MET A 481 -7.33 -5.64 28.02
N PHE A 482 -7.49 -6.55 29.00
CA PHE A 482 -8.14 -7.85 28.75
C PHE A 482 -9.63 -7.71 28.46
N ALA A 483 -10.32 -6.72 29.07
CA ALA A 483 -11.71 -6.45 28.73
C ALA A 483 -11.87 -5.93 27.29
N GLN A 484 -10.93 -5.13 26.80
CA GLN A 484 -10.93 -4.66 25.41
C GLN A 484 -10.68 -5.79 24.42
N GLU A 485 -9.69 -6.65 24.67
CA GLU A 485 -9.42 -7.82 23.84
C GLU A 485 -10.64 -8.74 23.79
N ALA A 486 -11.31 -8.98 24.93
CA ALA A 486 -12.54 -9.76 24.98
C ALA A 486 -13.71 -9.11 24.20
N ALA A 487 -13.74 -7.78 24.10
CA ALA A 487 -14.77 -7.04 23.37
C ALA A 487 -14.51 -6.98 21.86
N ALA A 488 -13.25 -7.15 21.43
CA ALA A 488 -12.83 -7.07 20.03
C ALA A 488 -11.79 -8.18 19.70
N PRO A 489 -12.17 -9.46 19.83
CA PRO A 489 -11.23 -10.60 19.76
C PRO A 489 -10.62 -10.81 18.37
N ASP A 490 -11.22 -10.27 17.31
CA ASP A 490 -10.71 -10.35 15.93
C ASP A 490 -9.88 -9.11 15.54
N ASP A 491 -9.88 -8.05 16.35
CA ASP A 491 -9.17 -6.80 16.05
C ASP A 491 -7.83 -6.70 16.79
N ILE A 492 -7.80 -7.10 18.06
CA ILE A 492 -6.63 -6.95 18.93
C ILE A 492 -6.32 -8.22 19.71
N ALA A 493 -5.05 -8.34 20.08
CA ALA A 493 -4.56 -9.34 21.00
C ALA A 493 -3.52 -8.75 21.96
N ILE A 494 -3.28 -9.46 23.05
CA ILE A 494 -2.27 -9.09 24.04
C ILE A 494 -1.05 -9.99 23.92
N VAL A 495 0.12 -9.37 23.81
CA VAL A 495 1.43 -10.03 23.96
C VAL A 495 2.15 -9.48 25.18
N VAL A 496 3.06 -10.27 25.74
CA VAL A 496 3.89 -9.85 26.88
C VAL A 496 5.35 -10.13 26.57
N LYS A 497 6.19 -9.13 26.77
CA LYS A 497 7.65 -9.28 26.77
C LYS A 497 8.15 -9.17 28.20
N GLN A 498 8.71 -10.26 28.71
CA GLN A 498 9.19 -10.36 30.07
C GLN A 498 10.72 -10.30 30.09
N ASN A 499 11.29 -9.31 30.77
CA ASN A 499 12.73 -9.17 30.92
C ASN A 499 13.18 -9.82 32.24
N HIS A 500 14.21 -10.66 32.15
CA HIS A 500 14.89 -11.29 33.29
C HIS A 500 16.41 -11.13 33.15
N PRO A 501 17.21 -11.30 34.22
CA PRO A 501 18.67 -11.24 34.15
C PRO A 501 19.30 -12.21 33.13
N SER A 502 18.62 -13.29 32.79
CA SER A 502 19.07 -14.31 31.83
C SER A 502 18.62 -14.08 30.38
N GLY A 503 17.82 -13.05 30.11
CA GLY A 503 17.26 -12.77 28.78
C GLY A 503 15.78 -12.37 28.80
N GLN A 504 15.21 -12.16 27.62
CA GLN A 504 13.80 -11.85 27.43
C GLN A 504 13.00 -13.12 27.10
N SER A 505 11.76 -13.21 27.57
CA SER A 505 10.80 -14.25 27.20
C SER A 505 9.54 -13.62 26.61
N GLY A 506 9.01 -14.25 25.57
CA GLY A 506 7.82 -13.81 24.86
C GLY A 506 6.58 -14.59 25.27
N TRP A 507 5.42 -13.93 25.26
CA TRP A 507 4.14 -14.55 25.54
C TRP A 507 3.03 -13.93 24.68
N TYR A 508 1.96 -14.69 24.44
CA TYR A 508 0.68 -14.14 23.98
C TYR A 508 -0.49 -14.70 24.79
N HIS A 509 -1.59 -13.94 24.86
CA HIS A 509 -2.81 -14.41 25.52
C HIS A 509 -3.58 -15.38 24.61
N ALA A 510 -3.74 -16.62 25.07
CA ALA A 510 -4.40 -17.70 24.36
C ALA A 510 -5.90 -17.83 24.70
N GLY A 511 -6.46 -16.85 25.43
CA GLY A 511 -7.83 -16.87 25.94
C GLY A 511 -7.94 -17.42 27.37
N ASN A 512 -9.08 -17.17 28.02
CA ASN A 512 -9.37 -17.59 29.40
C ASN A 512 -8.27 -17.22 30.42
N PHE A 513 -7.60 -16.07 30.22
CA PHE A 513 -6.45 -15.63 31.02
C PHE A 513 -5.28 -16.63 31.05
N VAL A 514 -5.11 -17.43 29.99
CA VAL A 514 -3.97 -18.31 29.79
C VAL A 514 -2.94 -17.63 28.89
N MET A 515 -1.68 -17.61 29.33
CA MET A 515 -0.56 -17.04 28.60
C MET A 515 0.27 -18.18 27.99
N GLN A 516 0.35 -18.21 26.67
CA GLN A 516 1.22 -19.12 25.93
C GLN A 516 2.63 -18.55 25.89
N SER A 517 3.62 -19.33 26.32
CA SER A 517 5.03 -18.95 26.31
C SER A 517 5.62 -19.08 24.91
N SER A 518 6.76 -18.44 24.68
CA SER A 518 7.71 -18.76 23.60
C SER A 518 8.41 -20.12 23.74
N VAL A 519 7.87 -20.99 24.60
CA VAL A 519 8.16 -22.42 24.69
C VAL A 519 6.82 -23.10 24.39
N ALA A 520 6.69 -23.76 23.25
CA ALA A 520 5.42 -24.25 22.71
C ALA A 520 4.70 -25.19 23.68
N ALA A 521 5.44 -26.05 24.37
CA ALA A 521 4.91 -26.98 25.36
C ALA A 521 4.49 -26.33 26.69
N TYR A 522 4.64 -25.02 26.84
CA TYR A 522 4.44 -24.30 28.11
C TYR A 522 3.46 -23.15 27.99
N SER A 523 2.40 -23.22 28.79
CA SER A 523 1.49 -22.13 29.07
C SER A 523 1.21 -22.05 30.56
N MET A 524 0.76 -20.89 31.02
CA MET A 524 0.40 -20.67 32.42
C MET A 524 -0.78 -19.72 32.58
N PRO A 525 -1.52 -19.79 33.69
CA PRO A 525 -2.45 -18.74 34.07
C PRO A 525 -1.76 -17.37 34.20
N LEU A 526 -2.45 -16.30 33.82
CA LEU A 526 -1.96 -14.91 33.94
C LEU A 526 -1.50 -14.58 35.38
N VAL A 527 -2.22 -15.07 36.38
CA VAL A 527 -1.86 -14.86 37.80
C VAL A 527 -0.47 -15.40 38.11
N ASP A 528 -0.09 -16.54 37.52
CA ASP A 528 1.22 -17.14 37.73
C ASP A 528 2.32 -16.37 36.99
N LEU A 529 2.01 -15.85 35.79
CA LEU A 529 2.91 -14.95 35.07
C LEU A 529 3.19 -13.69 35.89
N LEU A 530 2.16 -13.06 36.45
CA LEU A 530 2.28 -11.86 37.28
C LEU A 530 3.07 -12.14 38.57
N ASN A 531 2.82 -13.28 39.22
CA ASN A 531 3.57 -13.72 40.39
C ASN A 531 5.06 -13.97 40.09
N SER A 532 5.42 -14.27 38.85
CA SER A 532 6.81 -14.50 38.43
C SER A 532 7.66 -13.21 38.31
N ILE A 533 7.02 -12.02 38.36
CA ILE A 533 7.66 -10.70 38.25
C ILE A 533 8.27 -10.29 39.60
N GLY A 534 9.33 -10.98 39.99
CA GLY A 534 10.11 -10.67 41.20
C GLY A 534 11.08 -9.49 41.03
N PRO A 535 11.89 -9.17 42.06
CA PRO A 535 12.89 -8.10 42.00
C PRO A 535 13.85 -8.25 40.81
N GLY A 536 14.05 -7.16 40.05
CA GLY A 536 14.91 -7.15 38.86
C GLY A 536 14.30 -7.76 37.61
N LYS A 537 12.99 -8.05 37.62
CA LYS A 537 12.21 -8.52 36.47
C LYS A 537 11.12 -7.51 36.14
N GLU A 538 10.76 -7.43 34.88
CA GLU A 538 9.62 -6.63 34.42
C GLU A 538 8.87 -7.37 33.31
N ALA A 539 7.58 -7.10 33.19
CA ALA A 539 6.75 -7.61 32.11
C ALA A 539 6.03 -6.44 31.43
N THR A 540 6.30 -6.25 30.14
CA THR A 540 5.60 -5.25 29.32
C THR A 540 4.50 -5.95 28.55
N PHE A 541 3.27 -5.61 28.88
CA PHE A 541 2.07 -5.96 28.14
C PHE A 541 1.93 -5.00 26.96
N LEU A 542 1.63 -5.53 25.78
CA LEU A 542 1.46 -4.77 24.55
C LEU A 542 0.20 -5.24 23.83
N VAL A 543 -0.63 -4.29 23.41
CA VAL A 543 -1.75 -4.56 22.50
C VAL A 543 -1.24 -4.57 21.07
N VAL A 544 -1.51 -5.64 20.33
CA VAL A 544 -1.14 -5.83 18.92
C VAL A 544 -2.39 -6.17 18.09
N PRO A 545 -2.37 -6.06 16.76
CA PRO A 545 -3.42 -6.64 15.92
C PRO A 545 -3.50 -8.16 16.14
N ASP A 546 -4.70 -8.73 16.23
CA ASP A 546 -4.88 -10.15 16.61
C ASP A 546 -4.03 -11.11 15.75
N GLY A 547 -4.10 -10.95 14.42
CA GLY A 547 -3.34 -11.77 13.45
C GLY A 547 -1.81 -11.67 13.56
N THR A 548 -1.26 -10.85 14.46
CA THR A 548 0.18 -10.68 14.66
C THR A 548 0.70 -11.19 15.99
N LYS A 549 -0.17 -11.68 16.89
CA LYS A 549 0.21 -12.05 18.27
C LYS A 549 1.23 -13.17 18.36
N VAL A 550 1.16 -14.16 17.46
CA VAL A 550 2.16 -15.24 17.40
C VAL A 550 3.50 -14.66 16.95
N ARG A 551 3.49 -13.91 15.84
CA ARG A 551 4.68 -13.26 15.28
C ARG A 551 5.39 -12.33 16.26
N ILE A 552 4.62 -11.47 16.92
CA ILE A 552 5.20 -10.48 17.84
C ILE A 552 5.48 -11.11 19.20
N GLY A 553 4.65 -12.06 19.64
CA GLY A 553 4.69 -12.65 20.96
C GLY A 553 5.79 -13.68 21.10
N VAL A 554 5.81 -14.71 20.26
CA VAL A 554 6.46 -16.00 20.56
C VAL A 554 7.23 -16.67 19.43
N ASP A 555 7.01 -16.29 18.17
CA ASP A 555 7.64 -16.89 16.98
C ASP A 555 7.93 -15.76 16.00
N ARG A 556 9.10 -15.13 16.14
CA ARG A 556 9.36 -13.85 15.47
C ARG A 556 9.45 -14.00 13.96
N ASP A 557 10.03 -15.08 13.46
CA ASP A 557 10.28 -15.28 12.04
C ASP A 557 9.21 -16.07 11.29
N ALA A 558 8.21 -16.55 12.02
CA ALA A 558 7.03 -17.24 11.52
C ALA A 558 7.35 -18.54 10.78
N ASP A 559 8.43 -19.21 11.19
CA ASP A 559 8.79 -20.54 10.68
C ASP A 559 8.01 -21.69 11.36
N GLY A 560 7.23 -21.36 12.40
CA GLY A 560 6.41 -22.28 13.18
C GLY A 560 7.09 -22.83 14.44
N TRP A 561 8.34 -22.44 14.73
CA TRP A 561 9.05 -22.72 15.96
C TRP A 561 9.00 -21.50 16.88
N PHE A 562 8.88 -21.75 18.19
CA PHE A 562 8.82 -20.65 19.14
C PHE A 562 10.22 -20.23 19.58
N ASP A 563 10.42 -18.91 19.75
CA ASP A 563 11.72 -18.27 19.94
C ASP A 563 12.59 -18.93 21.03
N ALA A 564 11.99 -19.35 22.15
CA ALA A 564 12.75 -19.94 23.26
C ALA A 564 12.97 -21.45 23.11
N ASP A 565 12.16 -22.14 22.32
CA ASP A 565 12.45 -23.52 21.92
C ASP A 565 13.66 -23.57 21.01
N GLU A 566 13.76 -22.64 20.07
CA GLU A 566 14.92 -22.48 19.18
C GLU A 566 16.19 -22.21 19.95
N VAL A 567 16.20 -21.18 20.81
CA VAL A 567 17.36 -20.84 21.64
C VAL A 567 17.78 -22.03 22.52
N ARG A 568 16.83 -22.76 23.11
CA ARG A 568 17.10 -23.95 23.92
C ARG A 568 17.72 -25.08 23.11
N LEU A 569 17.33 -25.19 21.84
CA LEU A 569 17.77 -26.23 20.93
C LEU A 569 18.97 -25.80 20.07
N GLY A 570 19.49 -24.58 20.32
CA GLY A 570 20.71 -24.05 19.73
C GLY A 570 20.55 -23.44 18.35
N THR A 571 19.32 -23.05 17.99
CA THR A 571 19.00 -22.42 16.70
C THR A 571 18.63 -20.95 16.87
N ASP A 572 18.56 -20.21 15.77
CA ASP A 572 18.52 -18.75 15.77
C ASP A 572 17.10 -18.25 15.50
N PRO A 573 16.38 -17.71 16.50
CA PRO A 573 14.97 -17.26 16.39
C PRO A 573 14.80 -15.97 15.58
N VAL A 574 15.83 -15.58 14.83
CA VAL A 574 15.84 -14.46 13.90
C VAL A 574 15.94 -14.96 12.47
N ASP A 575 16.23 -16.24 12.24
CA ASP A 575 16.49 -16.80 10.93
C ASP A 575 15.49 -17.91 10.66
N PRO A 576 14.49 -17.69 9.76
CA PRO A 576 13.45 -18.69 9.48
C PRO A 576 13.98 -19.97 8.82
N PHE A 577 15.28 -20.04 8.53
CA PHE A 577 15.96 -21.24 8.04
C PHE A 577 16.73 -21.99 9.16
N SER A 578 16.74 -21.47 10.40
CA SER A 578 17.47 -21.98 11.56
C SER A 578 16.52 -22.70 12.54
N VAL A 579 16.13 -23.93 12.21
CA VAL A 579 15.09 -24.70 12.94
C VAL A 579 15.64 -25.83 13.83
N PRO A 580 15.04 -26.23 14.99
CA PRO A 580 15.58 -27.20 15.98
C PRO A 580 15.76 -28.71 15.63
N PRO A 581 16.65 -29.51 16.27
CA PRO A 581 16.91 -30.94 15.94
C PRO A 581 15.69 -31.83 16.17
N GLY A 582 15.17 -32.44 15.09
CA GLY A 582 13.90 -33.20 15.09
C GLY A 582 12.74 -32.46 14.43
N GLY A 583 12.85 -31.13 14.37
CA GLY A 583 12.48 -30.27 13.24
C GLY A 583 13.74 -29.77 12.54
N LEU A 584 14.66 -30.68 12.21
CA LEU A 584 15.96 -30.44 11.57
C LEU A 584 16.87 -29.28 12.06
N ALA A 585 17.47 -29.37 13.26
CA ALA A 585 18.72 -28.64 13.54
C ALA A 585 19.78 -28.97 12.53
N CYS A 586 20.51 -27.91 12.19
CA CYS A 586 21.67 -28.03 11.38
C CYS A 586 22.81 -28.71 12.10
N THR A 587 22.95 -30.01 11.85
CA THR A 587 24.22 -30.73 11.98
C THR A 587 25.13 -30.51 10.78
N GLN A 588 24.74 -29.62 9.87
CA GLN A 588 25.40 -29.42 8.59
C GLN A 588 26.46 -28.30 8.69
N SER A 589 27.48 -28.36 7.83
CA SER A 589 28.39 -27.23 7.62
C SER A 589 27.77 -26.23 6.64
N ILE A 590 28.27 -24.98 6.59
CA ILE A 590 27.90 -24.05 5.50
C ILE A 590 28.08 -24.77 4.15
N PRO A 591 27.07 -24.75 3.25
CA PRO A 591 27.17 -25.49 2.00
C PRO A 591 28.28 -24.93 1.10
N ALA A 592 28.78 -25.76 0.17
CA ALA A 592 29.67 -25.29 -0.86
C ALA A 592 28.92 -24.34 -1.82
N ALA A 593 29.59 -23.28 -2.27
CA ALA A 593 28.98 -22.34 -3.21
C ALA A 593 28.64 -23.02 -4.54
N PRO A 594 27.49 -22.70 -5.16
CA PRO A 594 27.17 -23.15 -6.50
C PRO A 594 28.28 -22.77 -7.47
N THR A 595 28.46 -23.50 -8.57
CA THR A 595 29.48 -23.17 -9.58
C THR A 595 28.84 -22.97 -10.95
N ALA A 596 29.59 -22.42 -11.90
CA ALA A 596 29.18 -22.26 -13.30
C ALA A 596 27.78 -21.63 -13.48
N ALA A 597 27.44 -20.61 -12.68
CA ALA A 597 26.17 -19.92 -12.82
C ALA A 597 26.10 -19.19 -14.18
N ALA A 598 24.97 -19.33 -14.88
CA ALA A 598 24.69 -18.70 -16.16
C ALA A 598 23.27 -18.12 -16.16
N ALA A 599 23.07 -17.05 -16.94
CA ALA A 599 21.77 -16.44 -17.11
C ALA A 599 21.50 -16.26 -18.61
N THR A 600 20.40 -16.83 -19.10
CA THR A 600 20.00 -16.78 -20.50
C THR A 600 18.64 -16.13 -20.60
N ALA A 601 18.55 -14.97 -21.27
CA ALA A 601 17.26 -14.43 -21.67
C ALA A 601 16.56 -15.41 -22.62
N ILE A 602 15.42 -15.94 -22.18
CA ILE A 602 14.58 -16.87 -22.96
C ILE A 602 13.32 -16.18 -23.51
N GLY A 603 13.12 -14.92 -23.15
CA GLY A 603 12.08 -14.05 -23.67
C GLY A 603 12.30 -12.61 -23.22
N PRO A 604 11.50 -11.65 -23.72
CA PRO A 604 11.62 -10.24 -23.34
C PRO A 604 11.39 -10.01 -21.84
N TYR A 605 10.65 -10.91 -21.17
CA TYR A 605 10.35 -10.80 -19.75
C TYR A 605 10.78 -12.02 -18.95
N THR A 606 11.67 -12.84 -19.51
CA THR A 606 12.06 -14.10 -18.88
C THR A 606 13.54 -14.36 -19.05
N VAL A 607 14.22 -14.58 -17.93
CA VAL A 607 15.60 -15.06 -17.87
C VAL A 607 15.61 -16.40 -17.15
N ASN A 608 16.18 -17.40 -17.80
CA ASN A 608 16.49 -18.66 -17.15
C ASN A 608 17.89 -18.58 -16.54
N VAL A 609 17.97 -18.65 -15.22
CA VAL A 609 19.21 -18.69 -14.45
C VAL A 609 19.51 -20.15 -14.12
N THR A 610 20.69 -20.63 -14.50
CA THR A 610 21.13 -22.00 -14.21
C THR A 610 22.44 -21.99 -13.45
N TRP A 611 22.71 -23.06 -12.70
CA TRP A 611 23.99 -23.26 -12.00
C TRP A 611 24.28 -24.75 -11.85
N VAL A 612 25.53 -25.05 -11.52
CA VAL A 612 25.93 -26.39 -11.08
C VAL A 612 25.89 -26.41 -9.57
N ASP A 613 25.06 -27.32 -9.04
CA ASP A 613 25.07 -27.65 -7.63
C ASP A 613 26.40 -28.31 -7.24
N ALA A 614 27.11 -27.69 -6.32
CA ALA A 614 28.37 -28.19 -5.76
C ALA A 614 28.25 -28.54 -4.28
N SER A 615 27.05 -28.36 -3.72
CA SER A 615 26.70 -28.73 -2.36
C SER A 615 25.98 -30.09 -2.36
N ALA A 616 26.05 -30.79 -1.24
CA ALA A 616 25.27 -32.01 -1.00
C ALA A 616 24.47 -31.91 0.31
N ASN A 617 24.45 -30.71 0.86
CA ASN A 617 24.02 -30.38 2.20
C ASN A 617 23.37 -28.98 2.21
N GLU A 618 22.83 -28.56 1.09
CA GLU A 618 21.99 -27.39 0.97
C GLU A 618 20.53 -27.79 1.21
N THR A 619 19.75 -26.88 1.78
CA THR A 619 18.29 -26.99 1.80
C THR A 619 17.65 -26.19 0.67
N GLY A 620 18.42 -25.28 0.06
CA GLY A 620 18.00 -24.54 -1.13
C GLY A 620 19.07 -23.59 -1.67
N PHE A 621 18.66 -22.81 -2.66
CA PHE A 621 19.46 -21.76 -3.29
C PHE A 621 18.70 -20.45 -3.27
N ALA A 622 19.38 -19.36 -2.90
CA ALA A 622 18.86 -18.00 -3.00
C ALA A 622 19.44 -17.34 -4.25
N ILE A 623 18.55 -16.78 -5.08
CA ILE A 623 18.88 -16.10 -6.33
C ILE A 623 18.72 -14.59 -6.08
N GLU A 624 19.82 -13.87 -6.23
CA GLU A 624 19.83 -12.41 -6.19
C GLU A 624 20.08 -11.86 -7.61
N ARG A 625 19.42 -10.76 -7.96
CA ARG A 625 19.55 -10.05 -9.24
C ARG A 625 20.04 -8.63 -9.03
N ALA A 626 20.82 -8.12 -9.98
CA ALA A 626 21.15 -6.72 -10.13
C ALA A 626 20.92 -6.30 -11.58
N TRP A 627 20.69 -5.01 -11.84
CA TRP A 627 20.85 -4.49 -13.20
C TRP A 627 22.33 -4.55 -13.60
N SER A 628 22.61 -4.73 -14.89
CA SER A 628 23.98 -4.90 -15.37
C SER A 628 24.89 -3.69 -15.14
N ASP A 629 24.29 -2.51 -14.94
CA ASP A 629 24.94 -1.24 -14.66
C ASP A 629 24.73 -0.77 -13.20
N SER A 630 24.09 -1.59 -12.36
CA SER A 630 23.81 -1.28 -10.96
C SER A 630 24.63 -2.15 -10.01
N PRO A 631 25.20 -1.58 -8.94
CA PRO A 631 25.84 -2.37 -7.88
C PRO A 631 24.82 -3.02 -6.92
N GLN A 632 23.53 -2.70 -7.05
CA GLN A 632 22.48 -3.08 -6.11
C GLN A 632 21.91 -4.47 -6.42
N TRP A 633 21.89 -5.34 -5.41
CA TRP A 633 21.39 -6.71 -5.53
C TRP A 633 20.11 -6.90 -4.72
N GLU A 634 19.05 -7.39 -5.37
CA GLU A 634 17.78 -7.77 -4.74
C GLU A 634 17.61 -9.29 -4.75
N LEU A 635 16.96 -9.85 -3.73
CA LEU A 635 16.56 -11.26 -3.74
C LEU A 635 15.32 -11.42 -4.65
N VAL A 636 15.45 -12.22 -5.72
CA VAL A 636 14.35 -12.44 -6.68
C VAL A 636 13.61 -13.76 -6.43
N GLY A 637 14.25 -14.72 -5.77
CA GLY A 637 13.60 -15.96 -5.35
C GLY A 637 14.54 -16.92 -4.66
N ASP A 638 13.95 -18.00 -4.16
CA ASP A 638 14.63 -19.18 -3.66
C ASP A 638 14.08 -20.45 -4.32
N VAL A 639 14.91 -21.49 -4.41
CA VAL A 639 14.50 -22.81 -4.90
C VAL A 639 14.95 -23.90 -3.93
N PRO A 640 14.23 -25.04 -3.84
CA PRO A 640 14.61 -26.16 -2.99
C PRO A 640 15.97 -26.80 -3.35
N ALA A 641 16.50 -27.61 -2.45
CA ALA A 641 17.73 -28.39 -2.64
C ALA A 641 17.73 -29.21 -3.94
N GLY A 642 18.90 -29.37 -4.56
CA GLY A 642 19.07 -30.07 -5.84
C GLY A 642 18.48 -29.40 -7.08
N VAL A 643 17.74 -28.30 -6.93
CA VAL A 643 17.28 -27.50 -8.08
C VAL A 643 18.45 -26.69 -8.62
N THR A 644 18.64 -26.73 -9.95
CA THR A 644 19.78 -26.13 -10.66
C THR A 644 19.36 -25.08 -11.69
N ALA A 645 18.09 -24.66 -11.65
CA ALA A 645 17.54 -23.65 -12.52
C ALA A 645 16.45 -22.82 -11.81
N PHE A 646 16.38 -21.54 -12.13
CA PHE A 646 15.35 -20.60 -11.69
C PHE A 646 14.94 -19.74 -12.88
N VAL A 647 13.64 -19.65 -13.14
CA VAL A 647 13.11 -18.73 -14.14
C VAL A 647 12.78 -17.43 -13.44
N ASP A 648 13.54 -16.38 -13.74
CA ASP A 648 13.17 -15.02 -13.39
C ASP A 648 12.27 -14.44 -14.48
N ASP A 649 10.98 -14.42 -14.18
CA ASP A 649 9.92 -13.84 -14.99
C ASP A 649 9.54 -12.40 -14.53
N SER A 650 10.38 -11.78 -13.68
CA SER A 650 10.19 -10.42 -13.13
C SER A 650 11.13 -9.40 -13.79
N VAL A 651 11.72 -9.75 -14.93
CA VAL A 651 12.63 -8.90 -15.69
C VAL A 651 11.88 -8.10 -16.76
N SER A 652 12.27 -6.85 -16.98
CA SER A 652 11.79 -6.01 -18.07
C SER A 652 12.51 -6.31 -19.39
N SER A 653 11.87 -5.98 -20.53
CA SER A 653 12.44 -6.14 -21.88
C SER A 653 13.58 -5.18 -22.17
N ALA A 654 14.42 -5.50 -23.16
CA ALA A 654 15.58 -4.68 -23.57
C ALA A 654 16.54 -4.29 -22.41
N THR A 655 16.55 -5.04 -21.31
CA THR A 655 17.23 -4.66 -20.06
C THR A 655 18.32 -5.64 -19.70
N GLY A 656 19.48 -5.12 -19.27
CA GLY A 656 20.63 -5.91 -18.84
C GLY A 656 20.56 -6.29 -17.37
N TYR A 657 20.82 -7.55 -17.05
CA TYR A 657 20.78 -8.10 -15.71
C TYR A 657 22.03 -8.94 -15.39
N LEU A 658 22.41 -8.93 -14.13
CA LEU A 658 23.38 -9.82 -13.50
C LEU A 658 22.64 -10.66 -12.46
N TYR A 659 23.01 -11.93 -12.36
CA TYR A 659 22.49 -12.82 -11.33
C TYR A 659 23.63 -13.32 -10.47
N ARG A 660 23.32 -13.62 -9.21
CA ARG A 660 24.21 -14.40 -8.37
C ARG A 660 23.42 -15.38 -7.53
N VAL A 661 23.98 -16.56 -7.38
CA VAL A 661 23.35 -17.67 -6.68
C VAL A 661 24.22 -18.04 -5.49
N ARG A 662 23.58 -18.31 -4.35
CA ARG A 662 24.23 -18.91 -3.18
C ARG A 662 23.38 -20.05 -2.66
N SER A 663 24.00 -21.16 -2.34
CA SER A 663 23.37 -22.24 -1.59
C SER A 663 23.20 -21.83 -0.13
N PHE A 664 22.19 -22.38 0.51
CA PHE A 664 21.93 -22.17 1.93
C PHE A 664 21.47 -23.46 2.59
N ASN A 665 21.76 -23.58 3.86
CA ASN A 665 21.11 -24.51 4.77
C ASN A 665 20.96 -23.81 6.12
N CYS A 666 20.47 -24.55 7.09
CA CYS A 666 20.36 -24.14 8.48
C CYS A 666 21.69 -23.76 9.18
N ALA A 667 22.86 -23.91 8.53
CA ALA A 667 24.17 -23.49 9.05
C ALA A 667 24.66 -22.17 8.43
N GLY A 668 23.89 -21.61 7.50
CA GLY A 668 24.14 -20.32 6.87
C GLY A 668 24.29 -20.41 5.34
N HIS A 669 24.74 -19.30 4.77
CA HIS A 669 24.89 -19.15 3.32
C HIS A 669 26.32 -19.37 2.86
N SER A 670 26.46 -19.96 1.67
CA SER A 670 27.74 -20.00 0.96
C SER A 670 28.12 -18.64 0.36
N SER A 671 29.35 -18.54 -0.17
CA SER A 671 29.73 -17.41 -1.03
C SER A 671 28.89 -17.39 -2.32
N ARG A 672 28.71 -16.19 -2.90
CA ARG A 672 27.92 -16.01 -4.12
C ARG A 672 28.71 -16.36 -5.37
N THR A 673 28.04 -17.00 -6.32
CA THR A 673 28.55 -17.23 -7.67
C THR A 673 27.76 -16.40 -8.65
N THR A 674 28.45 -15.52 -9.37
CA THR A 674 27.85 -14.49 -10.23
C THR A 674 27.85 -14.95 -11.69
N THR A 675 26.79 -14.65 -12.43
CA THR A 675 26.67 -14.91 -13.87
C THR A 675 27.34 -13.79 -14.68
N PRO A 676 27.74 -14.06 -15.93
CA PRO A 676 27.87 -12.98 -16.92
C PRO A 676 26.55 -12.20 -17.05
N ALA A 677 26.64 -10.94 -17.47
CA ALA A 677 25.44 -10.15 -17.75
C ALA A 677 24.65 -10.76 -18.92
N THR A 678 23.32 -10.70 -18.81
CA THR A 678 22.38 -11.13 -19.85
C THR A 678 21.43 -9.99 -20.16
N THR A 679 21.04 -9.82 -21.41
CA THR A 679 20.12 -8.74 -21.81
C THR A 679 18.87 -9.36 -22.41
N THR A 680 17.71 -9.02 -21.85
CA THR A 680 16.43 -9.45 -22.41
C THR A 680 16.24 -8.82 -23.79
N PRO A 681 15.65 -9.54 -24.77
CA PRO A 681 15.33 -8.96 -26.06
C PRO A 681 14.29 -7.83 -25.90
N ALA A 682 14.32 -6.87 -26.81
CA ALA A 682 13.25 -5.87 -26.91
C ALA A 682 11.95 -6.52 -27.37
N LEU A 683 10.81 -5.90 -27.04
CA LEU A 683 9.53 -6.25 -27.66
C LEU A 683 9.65 -6.10 -29.19
N GLY A 684 9.24 -7.14 -29.93
CA GLY A 684 9.21 -7.08 -31.38
C GLY A 684 8.14 -6.09 -31.87
N SER A 685 8.43 -5.36 -32.95
CA SER A 685 7.42 -4.57 -33.66
C SER A 685 6.36 -5.53 -34.24
N VAL A 686 5.11 -5.46 -33.78
CA VAL A 686 4.05 -6.37 -34.19
C VAL A 686 3.49 -5.96 -35.55
N THR A 687 3.50 -6.88 -36.53
CA THR A 687 2.83 -6.71 -37.83
C THR A 687 1.56 -7.56 -37.97
N SER A 688 1.38 -8.59 -37.14
CA SER A 688 0.27 -9.57 -37.17
C SER A 688 0.21 -10.35 -35.84
N VAL A 689 -1.00 -10.81 -35.46
CA VAL A 689 -1.29 -11.57 -34.23
C VAL A 689 -2.25 -12.74 -34.52
N HIS A 690 -2.16 -13.80 -33.73
CA HIS A 690 -2.94 -15.05 -33.81
C HIS A 690 -3.46 -15.45 -32.42
N ILE A 691 -4.59 -16.14 -32.37
CA ILE A 691 -5.10 -16.74 -31.12
C ILE A 691 -4.56 -18.17 -31.00
N HIS A 692 -3.86 -18.46 -29.90
CA HIS A 692 -3.17 -19.72 -29.64
C HIS A 692 -4.05 -20.75 -28.91
N ALA A 693 -4.88 -20.32 -27.96
CA ALA A 693 -5.72 -21.21 -27.15
C ALA A 693 -6.97 -20.47 -26.62
N ILE A 694 -8.04 -21.23 -26.35
CA ILE A 694 -9.28 -20.79 -25.70
C ILE A 694 -9.64 -21.78 -24.60
N GLU A 695 -9.83 -21.31 -23.36
CA GLU A 695 -10.41 -22.08 -22.26
C GLU A 695 -11.73 -21.45 -21.81
N LEU A 696 -12.75 -22.27 -21.56
CA LEU A 696 -14.06 -21.86 -21.08
C LEU A 696 -14.37 -22.58 -19.77
N ASN A 697 -14.66 -21.83 -18.72
CA ASN A 697 -14.95 -22.33 -17.39
C ASN A 697 -16.32 -21.86 -16.90
N MET A 698 -17.06 -22.78 -16.28
CA MET A 698 -18.40 -22.57 -15.73
C MET A 698 -18.34 -22.45 -14.20
N TYR A 699 -19.10 -21.55 -13.60
CA TYR A 699 -19.23 -21.45 -12.14
C TYR A 699 -20.69 -21.26 -11.70
N GLU A 700 -21.05 -21.78 -10.53
CA GLU A 700 -22.40 -21.61 -9.94
C GLU A 700 -22.44 -20.45 -8.93
N ILE A 701 -23.51 -19.65 -8.97
CA ILE A 701 -23.82 -18.60 -7.99
C ILE A 701 -25.30 -18.66 -7.58
N ALA A 702 -25.65 -17.93 -6.51
CA ALA A 702 -26.99 -17.99 -5.89
C ALA A 702 -28.16 -17.61 -6.82
N SER A 703 -27.90 -16.93 -7.93
CA SER A 703 -28.89 -16.51 -8.95
C SER A 703 -28.85 -17.33 -10.26
N GLY A 704 -27.89 -18.25 -10.46
CA GLY A 704 -27.74 -19.02 -11.71
C GLY A 704 -26.34 -19.60 -11.96
N THR A 705 -26.04 -19.95 -13.21
CA THR A 705 -24.71 -20.42 -13.66
C THR A 705 -24.06 -19.37 -14.56
N GLY A 706 -22.88 -18.88 -14.16
CA GLY A 706 -22.05 -17.95 -14.94
C GLY A 706 -20.96 -18.68 -15.73
N ALA A 707 -20.35 -17.96 -16.67
CA ALA A 707 -19.27 -18.49 -17.50
C ALA A 707 -18.19 -17.41 -17.73
N TYR A 708 -16.93 -17.81 -17.66
CA TYR A 708 -15.79 -16.99 -18.07
C TYR A 708 -14.90 -17.79 -19.02
N GLY A 709 -14.12 -17.08 -19.82
CA GLY A 709 -13.11 -17.73 -20.64
C GLY A 709 -11.84 -16.92 -20.77
N THR A 710 -10.77 -17.60 -21.11
CA THR A 710 -9.45 -17.00 -21.35
C THR A 710 -8.97 -17.35 -22.74
N PHE A 711 -8.39 -16.37 -23.43
CA PHE A 711 -7.68 -16.58 -24.70
C PHE A 711 -6.21 -16.27 -24.54
N GLN A 712 -5.36 -16.90 -25.34
CA GLN A 712 -3.95 -16.54 -25.46
C GLN A 712 -3.67 -16.01 -26.87
N ILE A 713 -3.04 -14.85 -26.99
CA ILE A 713 -2.65 -14.20 -28.25
C ILE A 713 -1.15 -14.27 -28.42
N VAL A 714 -0.72 -14.72 -29.60
CA VAL A 714 0.67 -14.85 -30.00
C VAL A 714 0.93 -14.15 -31.34
N ASP A 715 2.18 -13.86 -31.68
CA ASP A 715 2.55 -13.37 -33.01
C ASP A 715 2.82 -14.52 -34.00
N ASP A 716 3.21 -14.19 -35.24
CA ASP A 716 3.57 -15.16 -36.30
C ASP A 716 4.66 -16.17 -35.89
N GLN A 717 5.38 -15.91 -34.81
CA GLN A 717 6.47 -16.73 -34.29
C GLN A 717 6.06 -17.50 -33.03
N GLY A 718 4.78 -17.43 -32.64
CA GLY A 718 4.23 -18.10 -31.47
C GLY A 718 4.58 -17.42 -30.14
N ARG A 719 5.00 -16.14 -30.16
CA ARG A 719 5.35 -15.38 -28.95
C ARG A 719 4.16 -14.58 -28.44
N ASN A 720 3.92 -14.60 -27.13
CA ASN A 720 2.81 -13.88 -26.50
C ASN A 720 2.81 -12.37 -26.80
N VAL A 721 1.64 -11.79 -27.09
CA VAL A 721 1.49 -10.37 -27.46
C VAL A 721 0.59 -9.63 -26.48
N ALA A 722 1.17 -8.68 -25.76
CA ALA A 722 0.50 -7.86 -24.74
C ALA A 722 -0.17 -6.61 -25.32
N GLY A 723 -1.16 -6.05 -24.62
CA GLY A 723 -1.76 -4.77 -24.97
C GLY A 723 -2.61 -4.79 -26.23
N VAL A 724 -2.95 -5.98 -26.74
CA VAL A 724 -3.85 -6.13 -27.88
C VAL A 724 -5.27 -6.04 -27.36
N GLN A 725 -6.02 -5.03 -27.82
CA GLN A 725 -7.45 -4.97 -27.58
C GLN A 725 -8.15 -6.01 -28.45
N VAL A 726 -9.04 -6.76 -27.82
CA VAL A 726 -9.76 -7.90 -28.37
C VAL A 726 -11.25 -7.63 -28.25
N ASP A 727 -11.93 -7.55 -29.38
CA ASP A 727 -13.39 -7.46 -29.45
C ASP A 727 -13.95 -8.88 -29.65
N ILE A 728 -14.84 -9.30 -28.77
CA ILE A 728 -15.49 -10.62 -28.77
C ILE A 728 -16.96 -10.41 -29.11
N ALA A 729 -17.35 -10.87 -30.30
CA ALA A 729 -18.75 -10.93 -30.68
C ALA A 729 -19.30 -12.33 -30.36
N VAL A 730 -20.25 -12.40 -29.44
CA VAL A 730 -20.98 -13.62 -29.12
C VAL A 730 -22.30 -13.59 -29.88
N THR A 731 -22.49 -14.47 -30.85
CA THR A 731 -23.74 -14.50 -31.62
C THR A 731 -24.80 -15.32 -30.84
N GLY A 732 -25.64 -14.61 -30.07
CA GLY A 732 -26.75 -15.15 -29.27
C GLY A 732 -27.74 -14.05 -28.87
N PRO A 733 -28.95 -14.37 -28.36
CA PRO A 733 -30.07 -13.43 -28.27
C PRO A 733 -29.91 -12.25 -27.28
N THR A 734 -28.79 -12.08 -26.58
CA THR A 734 -28.70 -11.08 -25.50
C THR A 734 -27.30 -10.57 -25.11
N VAL A 735 -26.24 -10.85 -25.86
CA VAL A 735 -24.86 -10.43 -25.46
C VAL A 735 -24.37 -9.30 -26.35
N GLY A 736 -24.05 -8.15 -25.76
CA GLY A 736 -23.34 -7.06 -26.45
C GLY A 736 -21.87 -7.43 -26.72
N ALA A 737 -21.17 -6.66 -27.56
CA ALA A 737 -19.75 -6.89 -27.79
C ALA A 737 -18.97 -6.76 -26.47
N LEU A 738 -18.16 -7.77 -26.14
CA LEU A 738 -17.26 -7.73 -24.98
C LEU A 738 -15.87 -7.31 -25.47
N THR A 739 -15.24 -6.38 -24.76
CA THR A 739 -13.89 -5.92 -25.09
C THR A 739 -12.93 -6.27 -23.96
N SER A 740 -11.81 -6.90 -24.28
CA SER A 740 -10.75 -7.22 -23.31
C SER A 740 -9.39 -6.87 -23.89
N THR A 741 -8.39 -6.62 -23.05
CA THR A 741 -7.03 -6.33 -23.49
C THR A 741 -6.10 -7.43 -23.00
N THR A 742 -5.20 -7.92 -23.85
CA THR A 742 -4.25 -8.94 -23.43
C THR A 742 -3.28 -8.42 -22.39
N ASN A 743 -3.06 -9.21 -21.35
CA ASN A 743 -2.00 -9.01 -20.37
C ASN A 743 -0.62 -9.33 -20.98
N ASP A 744 0.43 -9.21 -20.19
CA ASP A 744 1.82 -9.43 -20.66
C ASP A 744 2.14 -10.87 -21.06
N GLN A 745 1.29 -11.82 -20.70
CA GLN A 745 1.35 -13.21 -21.17
C GLN A 745 0.52 -13.43 -22.44
N GLY A 746 0.04 -12.36 -23.07
CA GLY A 746 -0.84 -12.43 -24.22
C GLY A 746 -2.24 -12.93 -23.86
N GLN A 747 -2.60 -12.99 -22.58
CA GLN A 747 -3.88 -13.55 -22.15
C GLN A 747 -4.95 -12.48 -21.97
N ALA A 748 -6.15 -12.72 -22.48
CA ALA A 748 -7.31 -11.86 -22.25
C ALA A 748 -8.43 -12.67 -21.57
N LEU A 749 -9.02 -12.11 -20.51
CA LEU A 749 -10.17 -12.67 -19.79
C LEU A 749 -11.46 -12.03 -20.29
N PHE A 750 -12.53 -12.81 -20.42
CA PHE A 750 -13.88 -12.28 -20.59
C PHE A 750 -14.86 -12.99 -19.66
N VAL A 751 -15.83 -12.24 -19.16
CA VAL A 751 -16.89 -12.73 -18.27
C VAL A 751 -18.22 -12.50 -18.95
N MET A 752 -19.06 -13.53 -19.01
CA MET A 752 -20.40 -13.43 -19.58
C MET A 752 -21.42 -13.04 -18.49
N PRO A 753 -22.39 -12.14 -18.75
CA PRO A 753 -23.33 -11.67 -17.74
C PRO A 753 -24.20 -12.79 -17.11
N GLU A 754 -24.78 -12.47 -15.96
CA GLU A 754 -25.43 -13.38 -14.99
C GLU A 754 -26.64 -14.19 -15.50
N THR A 755 -27.12 -13.95 -16.73
CA THR A 755 -28.31 -14.64 -17.29
C THR A 755 -28.00 -15.62 -18.42
N THR A 756 -26.72 -15.85 -18.74
CA THR A 756 -26.31 -16.52 -19.97
C THR A 756 -25.62 -17.85 -19.73
N VAL A 757 -26.39 -18.95 -19.75
CA VAL A 757 -25.83 -20.31 -19.83
C VAL A 757 -25.33 -20.55 -21.27
N PRO A 758 -24.06 -20.93 -21.48
CA PRO A 758 -23.56 -21.28 -22.81
C PRO A 758 -24.41 -22.36 -23.47
N ASN A 759 -24.93 -22.04 -24.66
CA ASN A 759 -25.63 -23.00 -25.50
C ASN A 759 -24.62 -23.57 -26.52
N PRO A 760 -24.64 -24.88 -26.82
CA PRO A 760 -23.81 -25.49 -27.87
C PRO A 760 -23.99 -24.90 -29.30
N SER A 761 -24.84 -23.89 -29.49
CA SER A 761 -25.04 -23.16 -30.75
C SER A 761 -24.41 -21.75 -30.77
N TRP A 762 -23.67 -21.36 -29.73
CA TRP A 762 -22.95 -20.07 -29.74
C TRP A 762 -21.74 -20.11 -30.66
N THR A 763 -21.57 -19.02 -31.40
CA THR A 763 -20.39 -18.77 -32.23
C THR A 763 -19.70 -17.52 -31.70
N PHE A 764 -18.38 -17.64 -31.51
CA PHE A 764 -17.52 -16.54 -31.06
C PHE A 764 -16.74 -16.03 -32.26
N SER A 765 -16.83 -14.75 -32.56
CA SER A 765 -15.84 -14.09 -33.41
C SER A 765 -14.97 -13.19 -32.55
N ILE A 766 -13.67 -13.23 -32.80
CA ILE A 766 -12.68 -12.49 -32.02
C ILE A 766 -11.89 -11.62 -32.99
N VAL A 767 -11.84 -10.32 -32.73
CA VAL A 767 -11.17 -9.35 -33.59
C VAL A 767 -10.12 -8.59 -32.78
N ALA A 768 -8.86 -8.67 -33.18
CA ALA A 768 -7.81 -7.80 -32.66
C ALA A 768 -7.95 -6.40 -33.26
N VAL A 769 -8.13 -5.38 -32.43
CA VAL A 769 -8.33 -4.01 -32.88
C VAL A 769 -6.99 -3.42 -33.34
N GLY A 770 -6.86 -3.16 -34.65
CA GLY A 770 -5.70 -2.47 -35.23
C GLY A 770 -4.71 -3.30 -36.05
N ALA A 771 -4.93 -4.62 -36.22
CA ALA A 771 -4.19 -5.44 -37.19
C ALA A 771 -5.06 -5.70 -38.44
N GLY A 772 -4.46 -5.65 -39.62
CA GLY A 772 -5.19 -5.85 -40.88
C GLY A 772 -5.72 -7.28 -41.04
N ASP A 773 -6.97 -7.35 -41.48
CA ASP A 773 -7.83 -8.51 -41.83
C ASP A 773 -8.29 -9.43 -40.67
N PRO A 774 -9.61 -9.66 -40.48
CA PRO A 774 -10.15 -10.45 -39.38
C PRO A 774 -10.04 -11.96 -39.65
N THR A 775 -9.42 -12.70 -38.74
CA THR A 775 -9.57 -14.16 -38.66
C THR A 775 -10.89 -14.52 -37.96
N VAL A 776 -11.81 -15.16 -38.69
CA VAL A 776 -13.08 -15.68 -38.15
C VAL A 776 -12.93 -17.16 -37.84
N PHE A 777 -13.08 -17.55 -36.56
CA PHE A 777 -13.14 -18.97 -36.17
C PHE A 777 -14.59 -19.46 -36.04
N HIS A 778 -14.80 -20.71 -36.44
CA HIS A 778 -16.03 -21.46 -36.22
C HIS A 778 -15.66 -22.83 -35.65
N ASP A 779 -15.79 -23.08 -34.34
CA ASP A 779 -16.31 -24.36 -33.87
C ASP A 779 -16.76 -24.34 -32.39
N ALA A 780 -17.78 -25.15 -32.09
CA ALA A 780 -18.29 -25.47 -30.78
C ALA A 780 -18.17 -27.00 -30.58
N GLY A 781 -17.30 -27.43 -29.66
CA GLY A 781 -17.18 -28.82 -29.26
C GLY A 781 -16.46 -28.94 -27.92
N SER A 782 -17.09 -29.60 -26.96
CA SER A 782 -16.62 -29.78 -25.59
C SER A 782 -15.49 -30.82 -25.45
N ASP A 783 -14.49 -30.83 -26.33
CA ASP A 783 -13.41 -31.81 -26.29
C ASP A 783 -12.03 -31.15 -26.36
N ASN A 784 -11.23 -31.50 -25.36
CA ASN A 784 -9.85 -31.16 -25.12
C ASN A 784 -8.96 -31.87 -26.16
N GLU A 785 -8.54 -31.25 -27.28
CA GLU A 785 -7.27 -31.55 -27.99
C GLU A 785 -6.92 -30.61 -29.18
N THR A 786 -5.68 -30.09 -29.12
CA THR A 786 -4.68 -29.64 -30.13
C THR A 786 -5.00 -29.29 -31.60
N SER A 787 -4.51 -28.10 -31.98
CA SER A 787 -3.86 -27.69 -33.25
C SER A 787 -4.51 -27.97 -34.61
N GLU A 788 -4.88 -26.90 -35.33
CA GLU A 788 -4.85 -26.88 -36.79
C GLU A 788 -4.16 -25.61 -37.31
N SER A 789 -3.15 -25.80 -38.15
CA SER A 789 -2.46 -24.78 -38.95
C SER A 789 -3.07 -24.71 -40.35
N VAL A 790 -3.44 -23.52 -40.85
CA VAL A 790 -3.84 -23.28 -42.25
C VAL A 790 -3.28 -21.90 -42.68
N PRO A 791 -2.73 -21.75 -43.91
CA PRO A 791 -1.54 -20.93 -44.22
C PRO A 791 -1.75 -19.43 -44.43
#